data_AF-A0A7H8QRB1-F1
#
_entry.id   AF-A0A7H8QRB1-F1
#
_cell.length_a   1.000
_cell.length_b   1.000
_cell.length_c   1.000
_cell.angle_alpha   90.00
_cell.angle_beta   90.00
_cell.angle_gamma   90.00
#
_symmetry.space_group_name_H-M   'P 1'
#
loop_
_entity.id
_entity.type
_entity.pdbx_description
1 polymer ?
#
loop_
_entity_poly.entity_id
_entity_poly.type
_entity_poly.pdbx_seq_one_letter_code
_entity_poly.pdbx_strand_id
1 'polypeptide(L)'
;HDGRTRTSNFCLPTGGIEKKAAEAEKEEGNDLLIRAGFLRQAYSGIFHMLPLGLRVQDKLERLIDTQMQSVGASKVSLSSLSSQGLWEKTGRLKGGSEFFRLHDRKGSRRIFDALKVPYLVATADSGNMGGSLSHEFHLLSPKGEDTLVSCSGCDYVYNEEVSDGHDLTRNKPSRLDQAEPSNTGVGAREPPAIATALWTAVSHDKKTLVRAWYPKYSVQKNFESGQKESDSDLGTEPVEREINSHAVKALAKAAGIDLNTSIKNAAHVWFQDVTSDTPSDSPTKHAILDLFDSHVVSYNHPPLSGLPETSQPFKHPVQFSKLDSFPGTSDGLDLTRTVDGDKCPKCAEGVLRTHNAIEMGHTFHLGTRYSEILGASVPADPSRAENNSQAEKEVRVVPMQMGCHGIGVSRMISAVADTRADTQGLNWPRAIAPYEIIIIPTKGLDSEAEQIYDLLKSTTDTSDVILDDRAKQVGWKLKDADLIGFPIVIVVGKAWKTNQEVEVQCRQLDATTTENKMASPASASGGAPPGSIDVNTLSVPQLRNLQTRLSSELEHLTNSHAKLRSAQSKFKDCVRTIGDGVTGRKDAPGAGGDNILVPLTSSLYVKGKLADREKVIVDVGTGFYVEKTTAKATEFYNAKVKDLEANLTDLEKILQGKSGNLRVIEDTLRQKVMSGEAVPTSAG
;
A
#
# COMPACT_ATOMS: atom_id res chain seq x y z
N HIS A 1 21.81 -8.34 30.59
CA HIS A 1 20.77 -8.87 29.68
C HIS A 1 20.88 -10.38 29.71
N ASP A 2 19.76 -11.09 29.78
CA ASP A 2 19.67 -12.55 29.99
C ASP A 2 19.29 -13.33 28.72
N GLY A 3 19.15 -12.66 27.57
CA GLY A 3 18.77 -13.30 26.30
C GLY A 3 17.29 -13.70 26.18
N ARG A 4 16.44 -13.31 27.15
CA ARG A 4 15.00 -13.60 27.14
C ARG A 4 14.20 -12.47 26.50
N THR A 5 13.22 -12.85 25.68
CA THR A 5 12.26 -11.92 25.08
C THR A 5 11.21 -11.54 26.11
N ARG A 6 11.08 -10.25 26.42
CA ARG A 6 10.14 -9.74 27.43
C ARG A 6 9.32 -8.58 26.87
N THR A 7 8.07 -8.44 27.31
CA THR A 7 7.19 -7.31 26.93
C THR A 7 7.75 -5.96 27.40
N SER A 8 8.51 -5.90 28.49
CA SER A 8 9.18 -4.67 28.95
C SER A 8 10.32 -4.18 28.03
N ASN A 9 10.88 -5.05 27.19
CA ASN A 9 12.10 -4.76 26.43
C ASN A 9 11.86 -3.97 25.13
N PHE A 10 10.61 -3.76 24.71
CA PHE A 10 10.29 -3.04 23.46
C PHE A 10 8.96 -2.25 23.54
N CYS A 11 8.68 -1.46 22.51
CA CYS A 11 7.50 -0.59 22.48
C CYS A 11 6.20 -1.39 22.31
N LEU A 12 5.29 -1.28 23.28
CA LEU A 12 3.94 -1.85 23.26
C LEU A 12 2.91 -0.76 23.68
N PRO A 13 2.56 0.18 22.79
CA PRO A 13 1.65 1.30 23.10
C PRO A 13 0.17 0.88 23.01
N THR A 14 -0.19 -0.23 23.66
CA THR A 14 -1.55 -0.78 23.62
C THR A 14 -2.55 0.10 24.37
N GLY A 15 -3.77 0.21 23.84
CA GLY A 15 -4.83 1.04 24.41
C GLY A 15 -4.57 2.55 24.34
N GLY A 16 -3.54 3.00 23.62
CA GLY A 16 -3.18 4.42 23.47
C GLY A 16 -4.14 5.26 22.62
N ILE A 17 -5.19 4.64 22.06
CA ILE A 17 -6.33 5.29 21.41
C ILE A 17 -7.61 4.68 21.98
N GLU A 18 -8.58 5.53 22.31
CA GLU A 18 -9.90 5.07 22.76
C GLU A 18 -10.62 4.32 21.63
N LYS A 19 -11.31 3.23 21.98
CA LYS A 19 -12.19 2.55 21.03
C LYS A 19 -13.29 3.52 20.59
N LYS A 20 -13.45 3.74 19.28
CA LYS A 20 -14.53 4.59 18.72
C LYS A 20 -15.88 4.16 19.29
N ALA A 21 -16.77 5.13 19.54
CA ALA A 21 -18.14 4.85 19.97
C ALA A 21 -18.83 3.93 18.94
N ALA A 22 -19.52 2.90 19.43
CA ALA A 22 -19.98 1.81 18.58
C ALA A 22 -21.29 2.13 17.87
N GLU A 23 -21.20 2.51 16.59
CA GLU A 23 -22.30 2.40 15.62
C GLU A 23 -22.27 1.05 14.87
N ALA A 24 -21.19 0.26 15.04
CA ALA A 24 -21.03 -1.08 14.47
C ALA A 24 -20.59 -2.10 15.54
N GLU A 25 -21.06 -3.35 15.42
CA GLU A 25 -20.79 -4.42 16.38
C GLU A 25 -19.33 -4.90 16.38
N LYS A 26 -18.64 -4.78 15.24
CA LYS A 26 -17.23 -5.17 15.05
C LYS A 26 -16.34 -3.96 14.82
N GLU A 27 -15.21 -3.92 15.52
CA GLU A 27 -14.16 -2.91 15.36
C GLU A 27 -13.31 -3.20 14.11
N GLU A 28 -12.85 -2.16 13.42
CA GLU A 28 -12.11 -2.32 12.16
C GLU A 28 -10.70 -2.87 12.38
N GLY A 29 -10.21 -3.71 11.47
CA GLY A 29 -8.87 -4.31 11.56
C GLY A 29 -7.75 -3.26 11.61
N ASN A 30 -7.90 -2.15 10.88
CA ASN A 30 -6.99 -1.01 10.98
C ASN A 30 -7.02 -0.33 12.35
N ASP A 31 -8.20 -0.06 12.91
CA ASP A 31 -8.33 0.53 14.25
C ASP A 31 -7.75 -0.40 15.32
N LEU A 32 -8.03 -1.70 15.21
CA LEU A 32 -7.48 -2.75 16.10
C LEU A 32 -5.95 -2.83 16.01
N LEU A 33 -5.36 -2.76 14.81
CA LEU A 33 -3.90 -2.76 14.64
C LEU A 33 -3.24 -1.53 15.28
N ILE A 34 -3.92 -0.37 15.28
CA ILE A 34 -3.42 0.82 15.96
C ILE A 34 -3.62 0.68 17.48
N ARG A 35 -4.81 0.25 17.94
CA ARG A 35 -5.13 0.07 19.38
C ARG A 35 -4.31 -1.03 20.04
N ALA A 36 -3.90 -2.06 19.30
CA ALA A 36 -3.00 -3.12 19.74
C ALA A 36 -1.51 -2.80 19.56
N GLY A 37 -1.15 -1.60 19.07
CA GLY A 37 0.24 -1.15 18.99
C GLY A 37 1.08 -1.83 17.89
N PHE A 38 0.46 -2.27 16.79
CA PHE A 38 1.14 -2.77 15.58
C PHE A 38 1.45 -1.62 14.60
N LEU A 39 0.55 -0.64 14.52
CA LEU A 39 0.67 0.54 13.65
C LEU A 39 0.57 1.84 14.46
N ARG A 40 1.22 2.89 13.98
CA ARG A 40 0.96 4.28 14.42
C ARG A 40 0.88 5.18 13.21
N GLN A 41 -0.23 5.90 13.05
CA GLN A 41 -0.35 6.88 11.97
C GLN A 41 0.63 8.03 12.16
N ALA A 42 1.35 8.39 11.09
CA ALA A 42 2.28 9.51 11.02
C ALA A 42 1.70 10.68 10.21
N TYR A 43 0.95 10.36 9.15
CA TYR A 43 0.21 11.31 8.32
C TYR A 43 -0.98 10.59 7.65
N SER A 44 -1.79 11.31 6.87
CA SER A 44 -2.77 10.64 5.99
C SER A 44 -2.07 9.68 5.04
N GLY A 45 -2.51 8.42 5.00
CA GLY A 45 -1.89 7.35 4.21
C GLY A 45 -0.52 6.82 4.70
N ILE A 46 0.15 7.49 5.66
CA ILE A 46 1.51 7.15 6.09
C ILE A 46 1.50 6.63 7.53
N PHE A 47 2.00 5.41 7.72
CA PHE A 47 2.04 4.72 9.01
C PHE A 47 3.46 4.30 9.38
N HIS A 48 3.78 4.39 10.67
CA HIS A 48 4.93 3.72 11.26
C HIS A 48 4.53 2.30 11.64
N MET A 49 5.30 1.32 11.16
CA MET A 49 5.21 -0.07 11.60
C MET A 49 5.92 -0.18 12.95
N LEU A 50 5.18 -0.60 13.99
CA LEU A 50 5.69 -0.76 15.36
C LEU A 50 6.26 -2.18 15.57
N PRO A 51 6.98 -2.47 16.67
CA PRO A 51 7.75 -3.72 16.80
C PRO A 51 6.94 -5.03 16.62
N LEU A 52 5.67 -5.07 17.03
CA LEU A 52 4.79 -6.22 16.75
C LEU A 52 4.45 -6.32 15.25
N GLY A 53 4.01 -5.22 14.64
CA GLY A 53 3.67 -5.16 13.21
C GLY A 53 4.86 -5.48 12.31
N LEU A 54 6.06 -5.00 12.66
CA LEU A 54 7.28 -5.30 11.92
C LEU A 54 7.62 -6.79 12.02
N ARG A 55 7.42 -7.41 13.19
CA ARG A 55 7.63 -8.86 13.36
C ARG A 55 6.61 -9.70 12.57
N VAL A 56 5.36 -9.23 12.41
CA VAL A 56 4.38 -9.84 11.48
C VAL A 56 4.83 -9.66 10.03
N GLN A 57 5.26 -8.46 9.63
CA GLN A 57 5.76 -8.18 8.28
C GLN A 57 6.95 -9.09 7.93
N ASP A 58 7.95 -9.17 8.81
CA ASP A 58 9.12 -10.04 8.63
C ASP A 58 8.73 -11.52 8.47
N LYS A 59 7.67 -11.99 9.14
CA LYS A 59 7.17 -13.37 9.01
C LYS A 59 6.49 -13.59 7.66
N LEU A 60 5.65 -12.64 7.23
CA LEU A 60 5.06 -12.65 5.89
C LEU A 60 6.12 -12.61 4.78
N GLU A 61 7.14 -11.75 4.91
CA GLU A 61 8.26 -11.69 3.96
C GLU A 61 9.03 -13.01 3.91
N ARG A 62 9.33 -13.65 5.04
CA ARG A 62 9.99 -14.97 5.05
C ARG A 62 9.16 -16.08 4.40
N LEU A 63 7.83 -16.06 4.57
CA LEU A 63 6.94 -17.00 3.88
C LEU A 63 6.93 -16.77 2.36
N ILE A 64 6.84 -15.51 1.92
CA ILE A 64 6.90 -15.14 0.51
C ILE A 64 8.26 -15.52 -0.08
N ASP A 65 9.37 -15.17 0.58
CA ASP A 65 10.73 -15.51 0.16
C ASP A 65 10.91 -17.01 -0.06
N THR A 66 10.33 -17.84 0.81
CA THR A 66 10.39 -19.31 0.71
C THR A 66 9.68 -19.83 -0.55
N GLN A 67 8.52 -19.26 -0.89
CA GLN A 67 7.77 -19.64 -2.11
C GLN A 67 8.37 -19.03 -3.39
N MET A 68 8.99 -17.86 -3.31
CA MET A 68 9.71 -17.27 -4.44
C MET A 68 10.99 -18.04 -4.75
N GLN A 69 11.71 -18.54 -3.74
CA GLN A 69 12.89 -19.38 -3.93
C GLN A 69 12.54 -20.76 -4.49
N SER A 70 11.41 -21.37 -4.12
CA SER A 70 11.00 -22.68 -4.65
C SER A 70 10.67 -22.66 -6.16
N VAL A 71 10.22 -21.51 -6.69
CA VAL A 71 10.05 -21.27 -8.14
C VAL A 71 11.31 -20.69 -8.82
N GLY A 72 12.45 -20.64 -8.14
CA GLY A 72 13.73 -20.20 -8.68
C GLY A 72 13.92 -18.68 -8.80
N ALA A 73 13.05 -17.86 -8.22
CA ALA A 73 13.19 -16.41 -8.24
C ALA A 73 14.29 -15.93 -7.28
N SER A 74 15.06 -14.92 -7.71
CA SER A 74 16.16 -14.34 -6.94
C SER A 74 15.75 -13.03 -6.27
N LYS A 75 15.79 -12.97 -4.94
CA LYS A 75 15.48 -11.74 -4.18
C LYS A 75 16.58 -10.69 -4.35
N VAL A 76 16.19 -9.47 -4.72
CA VAL A 76 17.08 -8.30 -4.88
C VAL A 76 16.52 -7.10 -4.13
N SER A 77 17.39 -6.23 -3.63
CA SER A 77 17.01 -4.94 -3.04
C SER A 77 17.32 -3.82 -4.03
N LEU A 78 16.28 -3.29 -4.66
CA LEU A 78 16.39 -2.19 -5.63
C LEU A 78 16.26 -0.83 -4.93
N SER A 79 16.88 0.20 -5.51
CA SER A 79 16.78 1.56 -4.95
C SER A 79 15.37 2.12 -5.10
N SER A 80 14.76 2.54 -3.99
CA SER A 80 13.52 3.32 -3.97
C SER A 80 13.68 4.72 -4.60
N LEU A 81 14.90 5.13 -4.95
CA LEU A 81 15.19 6.34 -5.69
C LEU A 81 15.61 6.02 -7.13
N SER A 82 14.91 6.62 -8.08
CA SER A 82 15.19 6.49 -9.51
C SER A 82 15.38 7.86 -10.18
N SER A 83 16.01 7.88 -11.36
CA SER A 83 16.18 9.09 -12.16
C SER A 83 14.95 9.38 -13.03
N GLN A 84 14.49 10.64 -13.05
CA GLN A 84 13.31 11.06 -13.82
C GLN A 84 13.33 10.60 -15.29
N GLY A 85 14.49 10.65 -15.95
CA GLY A 85 14.66 10.27 -17.36
C GLY A 85 14.30 8.81 -17.73
N LEU A 86 14.23 7.88 -16.77
CA LEU A 86 13.75 6.51 -17.04
C LEU A 86 12.22 6.48 -17.19
N TRP A 87 11.51 7.30 -16.42
CA TRP A 87 10.05 7.44 -16.45
C TRP A 87 9.57 8.31 -17.62
N GLU A 88 10.42 9.24 -18.06
CA GLU A 88 10.22 10.02 -19.29
C GLU A 88 10.38 9.13 -20.53
N LYS A 89 11.47 8.35 -20.62
CA LYS A 89 11.67 7.38 -21.72
C LYS A 89 10.49 6.42 -21.88
N THR A 90 10.00 5.87 -20.77
CA THR A 90 8.87 4.91 -20.74
C THR A 90 7.49 5.56 -20.89
N GLY A 91 7.40 6.88 -21.11
CA GLY A 91 6.14 7.61 -21.28
C GLY A 91 5.22 7.61 -20.05
N ARG A 92 5.70 7.15 -18.90
CA ARG A 92 4.93 7.01 -17.66
C ARG A 92 4.82 8.32 -16.89
N LEU A 93 5.77 9.24 -17.03
CA LEU A 93 5.77 10.51 -16.32
C LEU A 93 4.76 11.52 -16.90
N LYS A 94 3.46 11.27 -16.67
CA LYS A 94 2.37 12.17 -17.08
C LYS A 94 2.07 13.24 -16.02
N GLY A 95 1.19 14.18 -16.37
CA GLY A 95 0.64 15.18 -15.46
C GLY A 95 -0.58 14.65 -14.71
N GLY A 96 -0.36 14.02 -13.55
CA GLY A 96 -1.43 13.49 -12.69
C GLY A 96 -0.85 13.01 -11.36
N SER A 97 -1.13 13.77 -10.29
CA SER A 97 -1.03 13.55 -8.83
C SER A 97 -0.10 12.50 -8.16
N GLU A 98 0.21 11.34 -8.73
CA GLU A 98 0.70 10.18 -7.96
C GLU A 98 2.22 10.13 -7.74
N PHE A 99 3.02 10.63 -8.69
CA PHE A 99 4.49 10.54 -8.60
C PHE A 99 5.10 11.48 -7.54
N PHE A 100 5.73 10.93 -6.50
CA PHE A 100 6.53 11.70 -5.54
C PHE A 100 7.86 12.18 -6.15
N ARG A 101 7.91 13.45 -6.54
CA ARG A 101 9.08 14.10 -7.17
C ARG A 101 9.92 14.86 -6.15
N LEU A 102 11.24 14.78 -6.29
CA LEU A 102 12.20 15.54 -5.48
C LEU A 102 13.36 16.09 -6.33
N HIS A 103 14.00 17.13 -5.82
CA HIS A 103 15.19 17.73 -6.41
C HIS A 103 16.39 17.50 -5.49
N ASP A 104 17.50 17.00 -6.03
CA ASP A 104 18.77 16.98 -5.29
C ASP A 104 19.46 18.35 -5.30
N ARG A 105 20.48 18.52 -4.45
CA ARG A 105 21.23 19.79 -4.29
C ARG A 105 21.94 20.25 -5.57
N LYS A 106 22.07 19.39 -6.60
CA LYS A 106 22.64 19.73 -7.92
C LYS A 106 21.55 19.99 -8.97
N GLY A 107 20.28 20.04 -8.57
CA GLY A 107 19.13 20.25 -9.45
C GLY A 107 18.62 19.00 -10.16
N SER A 108 19.30 17.84 -10.01
CA SER A 108 18.87 16.60 -10.65
C SER A 108 17.57 16.10 -10.04
N ARG A 109 16.60 15.78 -10.90
CA ARG A 109 15.27 15.32 -10.49
C ARG A 109 15.30 13.82 -10.21
N ARG A 110 14.87 13.44 -9.01
CA ARG A 110 14.69 12.04 -8.59
C ARG A 110 13.23 11.81 -8.25
N ILE A 111 12.85 10.54 -8.23
CA ILE A 111 11.50 10.09 -7.91
C ILE A 111 11.60 9.03 -6.80
N PHE A 112 10.81 9.22 -5.75
CA PHE A 112 10.43 8.18 -4.78
C PHE A 112 9.09 7.58 -5.22
N ASP A 113 8.76 6.39 -4.73
CA ASP A 113 7.41 5.85 -4.82
C ASP A 113 7.10 4.95 -3.61
N ALA A 114 5.84 4.90 -3.15
CA ALA A 114 5.47 4.14 -1.96
C ALA A 114 3.96 3.83 -1.83
N LEU A 115 3.62 2.53 -1.98
CA LEU A 115 2.32 1.89 -1.67
C LEU A 115 1.17 2.26 -2.65
N LYS A 116 0.21 1.37 -3.01
CA LYS A 116 -0.24 0.14 -2.34
C LYS A 116 -0.77 -1.00 -3.31
N VAL A 117 -0.04 -2.13 -3.49
CA VAL A 117 -0.53 -3.53 -3.17
C VAL A 117 -0.92 -4.70 -4.18
N PRO A 118 -1.96 -4.74 -5.05
CA PRO A 118 -3.17 -5.65 -4.96
C PRO A 118 -3.36 -6.86 -5.97
N TYR A 119 -4.08 -8.04 -5.85
CA TYR A 119 -5.02 -8.75 -4.91
C TYR A 119 -5.04 -10.36 -4.77
N LEU A 120 -6.14 -11.21 -4.79
CA LEU A 120 -6.16 -12.75 -4.93
C LEU A 120 -7.07 -13.49 -6.05
N VAL A 121 -6.53 -14.10 -7.15
CA VAL A 121 -7.05 -14.53 -8.53
C VAL A 121 -8.41 -14.05 -9.17
N ALA A 122 -8.34 -13.31 -10.29
CA ALA A 122 -9.41 -12.94 -11.27
C ALA A 122 -8.85 -12.40 -12.62
N THR A 123 -9.67 -12.15 -13.67
CA THR A 123 -9.22 -11.47 -14.92
C THR A 123 -9.33 -9.95 -14.82
N ALA A 124 -8.43 -9.16 -15.47
CA ALA A 124 -8.39 -7.69 -15.41
C ALA A 124 -8.01 -6.93 -16.70
N ASP A 125 -8.18 -5.59 -16.69
CA ASP A 125 -7.47 -4.69 -17.60
C ASP A 125 -5.97 -4.61 -17.25
N SER A 126 -5.17 -4.19 -18.22
CA SER A 126 -3.73 -3.93 -18.07
C SER A 126 -3.40 -2.47 -17.70
N GLY A 127 -4.35 -1.54 -17.87
CA GLY A 127 -4.31 -0.17 -17.35
C GLY A 127 -3.05 0.62 -17.68
N ASN A 128 -2.56 1.39 -16.70
CA ASN A 128 -1.35 2.20 -16.85
C ASN A 128 -0.07 1.38 -17.08
N MET A 129 -0.04 0.11 -16.62
CA MET A 129 1.11 -0.79 -16.75
C MET A 129 1.23 -1.40 -18.15
N GLY A 130 0.09 -1.80 -18.73
CA GLY A 130 -0.12 -2.31 -20.08
C GLY A 130 0.46 -3.70 -20.38
N GLY A 131 -0.27 -4.46 -21.19
CA GLY A 131 0.06 -5.82 -21.61
C GLY A 131 -1.09 -6.44 -22.39
N SER A 132 -1.00 -7.73 -22.71
CA SER A 132 -2.08 -8.51 -23.34
C SER A 132 -2.79 -9.46 -22.37
N LEU A 133 -2.16 -9.78 -21.24
CA LEU A 133 -2.67 -10.65 -20.19
C LEU A 133 -2.39 -10.01 -18.84
N SER A 134 -3.45 -9.47 -18.22
CA SER A 134 -3.46 -9.00 -16.83
C SER A 134 -4.20 -10.05 -16.02
N HIS A 135 -3.46 -10.82 -15.21
CA HIS A 135 -4.09 -11.63 -14.18
C HIS A 135 -4.10 -10.79 -12.92
N GLU A 136 -5.30 -10.31 -12.63
CA GLU A 136 -5.66 -9.81 -11.33
C GLU A 136 -6.08 -10.94 -10.44
N PHE A 137 -6.55 -10.49 -9.29
CA PHE A 137 -6.57 -11.20 -8.08
C PHE A 137 -7.56 -10.38 -7.18
N HIS A 138 -8.51 -10.89 -6.35
CA HIS A 138 -9.39 -10.16 -5.38
C HIS A 138 -9.65 -10.95 -4.04
N LEU A 139 -9.34 -10.43 -2.82
CA LEU A 139 -9.64 -11.09 -1.50
C LEU A 139 -11.03 -10.72 -0.94
N LEU A 140 -11.96 -11.68 -0.84
CA LEU A 140 -13.35 -11.41 -0.42
C LEU A 140 -13.47 -10.68 0.94
N SER A 141 -14.16 -9.53 0.94
CA SER A 141 -14.46 -8.72 2.12
C SER A 141 -15.58 -7.72 1.79
N PRO A 142 -16.64 -7.58 2.60
CA PRO A 142 -17.71 -6.59 2.36
C PRO A 142 -17.21 -5.13 2.26
N LYS A 143 -16.01 -4.85 2.78
CA LYS A 143 -15.34 -3.52 2.75
C LYS A 143 -14.31 -3.38 1.63
N GLY A 144 -14.32 -4.27 0.64
CA GLY A 144 -13.52 -4.11 -0.57
C GLY A 144 -13.90 -2.86 -1.37
N GLU A 145 -12.91 -2.27 -2.04
CA GLU A 145 -13.15 -1.15 -2.97
C GLU A 145 -13.57 -1.69 -4.36
N ASP A 146 -13.17 -2.92 -4.68
CA ASP A 146 -13.35 -3.56 -5.98
C ASP A 146 -14.48 -4.60 -5.99
N THR A 147 -15.19 -4.70 -7.12
CA THR A 147 -16.33 -5.61 -7.31
C THR A 147 -15.93 -6.80 -8.19
N LEU A 148 -15.81 -8.00 -7.62
CA LEU A 148 -15.78 -9.23 -8.39
C LEU A 148 -17.19 -9.63 -8.85
N VAL A 149 -17.22 -10.29 -10.00
CA VAL A 149 -18.33 -11.13 -10.43
C VAL A 149 -17.81 -12.56 -10.60
N SER A 150 -18.48 -13.54 -9.97
CA SER A 150 -18.12 -14.96 -10.02
C SER A 150 -19.31 -15.84 -10.40
N CYS A 151 -19.06 -16.96 -11.10
CA CYS A 151 -20.11 -17.91 -11.49
C CYS A 151 -20.27 -19.07 -10.50
N SER A 152 -21.50 -19.46 -10.21
CA SER A 152 -21.82 -20.62 -9.36
C SER A 152 -21.63 -21.99 -10.03
N GLY A 153 -21.48 -22.04 -11.36
CA GLY A 153 -21.45 -23.28 -12.14
C GLY A 153 -20.19 -23.52 -12.98
N CYS A 154 -19.22 -22.59 -13.00
CA CYS A 154 -17.92 -22.76 -13.66
C CYS A 154 -16.89 -21.77 -13.11
N ASP A 155 -15.60 -21.97 -13.44
CA ASP A 155 -14.46 -21.16 -12.97
C ASP A 155 -14.41 -19.73 -13.57
N TYR A 156 -15.54 -19.15 -13.99
CA TYR A 156 -15.58 -17.80 -14.54
C TYR A 156 -15.65 -16.74 -13.44
N VAL A 157 -14.55 -15.99 -13.29
CA VAL A 157 -14.41 -14.87 -12.36
C VAL A 157 -13.72 -13.68 -13.04
N TYR A 158 -14.31 -12.49 -12.93
CA TYR A 158 -13.79 -11.25 -13.50
C TYR A 158 -14.01 -10.05 -12.55
N ASN A 159 -13.13 -9.06 -12.62
CA ASN A 159 -13.33 -7.73 -12.02
C ASN A 159 -14.34 -6.95 -12.90
N GLU A 160 -15.30 -6.24 -12.30
CA GLU A 160 -16.31 -5.46 -13.02
C GLU A 160 -15.70 -4.41 -13.98
N GLU A 161 -14.52 -3.88 -13.68
CA GLU A 161 -13.81 -2.91 -14.54
C GLU A 161 -13.44 -3.46 -15.93
N VAL A 162 -13.48 -4.78 -16.11
CA VAL A 162 -13.07 -5.49 -17.35
C VAL A 162 -14.18 -5.53 -18.39
N SER A 163 -15.42 -5.19 -18.02
CA SER A 163 -16.54 -5.25 -18.97
C SER A 163 -16.22 -4.39 -20.20
N ASP A 164 -16.15 -5.04 -21.36
CA ASP A 164 -15.98 -4.43 -22.67
C ASP A 164 -17.33 -4.04 -23.30
N GLY A 165 -18.42 -4.47 -22.66
CA GLY A 165 -19.80 -4.26 -23.09
C GLY A 165 -20.31 -5.28 -24.12
N HIS A 166 -19.72 -6.47 -24.23
CA HIS A 166 -20.13 -7.51 -25.19
C HIS A 166 -21.22 -8.46 -24.62
N ASP A 167 -22.47 -8.37 -25.11
CA ASP A 167 -23.53 -9.32 -24.75
C ASP A 167 -23.32 -10.67 -25.48
N LEU A 168 -22.72 -11.63 -24.76
CA LEU A 168 -22.55 -13.01 -25.23
C LEU A 168 -23.77 -13.92 -24.95
N THR A 169 -24.80 -13.43 -24.25
CA THR A 169 -25.91 -14.28 -23.79
C THR A 169 -26.96 -14.53 -24.88
N ARG A 170 -27.05 -13.64 -25.87
CA ARG A 170 -28.01 -13.70 -26.97
C ARG A 170 -27.39 -14.22 -28.27
N ASN A 171 -27.52 -15.53 -28.48
CA ASN A 171 -27.59 -16.05 -29.85
C ASN A 171 -28.75 -15.35 -30.59
N LYS A 172 -28.45 -14.84 -31.79
CA LYS A 172 -29.28 -14.00 -32.68
C LYS A 172 -30.80 -14.02 -32.45
N PRO A 173 -31.47 -12.84 -32.42
CA PRO A 173 -32.89 -12.76 -32.69
C PRO A 173 -33.24 -13.53 -33.97
N SER A 174 -34.40 -14.19 -33.99
CA SER A 174 -34.79 -14.95 -35.17
C SER A 174 -35.03 -13.99 -36.35
N ARG A 175 -35.05 -14.51 -37.58
CA ARG A 175 -35.25 -13.69 -38.79
C ARG A 175 -36.66 -13.07 -38.92
N LEU A 176 -37.46 -13.13 -37.86
CA LEU A 176 -38.79 -12.55 -37.69
C LEU A 176 -38.80 -11.37 -36.70
N ASP A 177 -37.71 -11.11 -35.98
CA ASP A 177 -37.66 -10.19 -34.83
C ASP A 177 -36.99 -8.84 -35.17
N GLN A 178 -36.98 -8.44 -36.44
CA GLN A 178 -36.62 -7.07 -36.84
C GLN A 178 -37.77 -6.10 -36.53
N ALA A 179 -37.76 -5.54 -35.32
CA ALA A 179 -38.58 -4.38 -35.00
C ALA A 179 -38.06 -3.15 -35.77
N GLU A 180 -38.85 -2.65 -36.72
CA GLU A 180 -38.58 -1.37 -37.40
C GLU A 180 -38.37 -0.25 -36.34
N PRO A 181 -37.23 0.46 -36.36
CA PRO A 181 -36.91 1.45 -35.34
C PRO A 181 -37.95 2.59 -35.34
N SER A 182 -38.67 2.75 -34.23
CA SER A 182 -39.89 3.56 -34.21
C SER A 182 -39.63 5.04 -33.87
N ASN A 183 -40.36 5.92 -34.53
CA ASN A 183 -40.36 7.36 -34.25
C ASN A 183 -41.29 7.75 -33.07
N THR A 184 -41.93 6.76 -32.42
CA THR A 184 -42.92 6.94 -31.35
C THR A 184 -42.44 6.40 -29.99
N GLY A 185 -41.30 5.71 -29.94
CA GLY A 185 -40.65 5.26 -28.70
C GLY A 185 -41.34 4.12 -27.95
N VAL A 186 -42.36 3.50 -28.54
CA VAL A 186 -43.01 2.28 -28.01
C VAL A 186 -42.96 1.23 -29.11
N GLY A 187 -42.38 0.06 -28.81
CA GLY A 187 -42.31 -1.10 -29.70
C GLY A 187 -43.48 -2.05 -29.47
N ALA A 188 -43.99 -2.67 -30.54
CA ALA A 188 -45.16 -3.56 -30.47
C ALA A 188 -44.81 -5.02 -30.10
N ARG A 189 -44.08 -5.20 -28.99
CA ARG A 189 -43.88 -6.44 -28.21
C ARG A 189 -43.10 -6.09 -26.94
N GLU A 190 -43.36 -6.81 -25.85
CA GLU A 190 -42.82 -6.49 -24.52
C GLU A 190 -41.28 -6.56 -24.48
N PRO A 191 -40.57 -5.46 -24.16
CA PRO A 191 -39.16 -5.54 -23.81
C PRO A 191 -39.00 -6.10 -22.39
N PRO A 192 -37.88 -6.78 -22.07
CA PRO A 192 -37.55 -7.17 -20.69
C PRO A 192 -37.22 -5.99 -19.77
N ALA A 193 -37.19 -4.77 -20.32
CA ALA A 193 -36.93 -3.51 -19.63
C ALA A 193 -38.24 -2.76 -19.34
N ILE A 194 -38.62 -2.62 -18.07
CA ILE A 194 -39.85 -1.93 -17.64
C ILE A 194 -39.72 -0.40 -17.78
N ALA A 195 -38.49 0.13 -17.71
CA ALA A 195 -38.17 1.50 -18.05
C ALA A 195 -36.76 1.61 -18.64
N THR A 196 -36.50 2.64 -19.43
CA THR A 196 -35.17 2.99 -19.96
C THR A 196 -34.61 4.21 -19.23
N ALA A 197 -33.31 4.22 -18.96
CA ALA A 197 -32.57 5.36 -18.45
C ALA A 197 -31.51 5.84 -19.45
N LEU A 198 -31.06 7.08 -19.26
CA LEU A 198 -30.05 7.74 -20.08
C LEU A 198 -28.90 8.21 -19.17
N TRP A 199 -27.68 7.80 -19.50
CA TRP A 199 -26.43 8.32 -18.92
C TRP A 199 -25.67 9.14 -19.96
N THR A 200 -24.87 10.12 -19.53
CA THR A 200 -24.10 10.97 -20.46
C THR A 200 -22.69 11.24 -19.96
N ALA A 201 -21.73 11.22 -20.87
CA ALA A 201 -20.35 11.68 -20.66
C ALA A 201 -19.87 12.45 -21.91
N VAL A 202 -18.75 13.17 -21.78
CA VAL A 202 -18.17 13.96 -22.88
C VAL A 202 -16.72 13.55 -23.11
N SER A 203 -16.24 13.68 -24.36
CA SER A 203 -14.83 13.46 -24.70
C SER A 203 -13.89 14.41 -23.95
N HIS A 204 -12.63 14.00 -23.77
CA HIS A 204 -11.58 14.83 -23.16
C HIS A 204 -11.38 16.18 -23.88
N ASP A 205 -11.62 16.23 -25.19
CA ASP A 205 -11.55 17.45 -26.00
C ASP A 205 -12.86 18.26 -26.05
N LYS A 206 -13.88 17.81 -25.29
CA LYS A 206 -15.25 18.34 -25.15
C LYS A 206 -16.14 18.32 -26.40
N LYS A 207 -15.68 17.90 -27.58
CA LYS A 207 -16.47 18.01 -28.82
C LYS A 207 -17.53 16.93 -29.02
N THR A 208 -17.38 15.77 -28.37
CA THR A 208 -18.26 14.62 -28.57
C THR A 208 -19.02 14.29 -27.28
N LEU A 209 -20.35 14.37 -27.34
CA LEU A 209 -21.24 13.89 -26.30
C LEU A 209 -21.54 12.40 -26.55
N VAL A 210 -21.29 11.55 -25.55
CA VAL A 210 -21.70 10.15 -25.58
C VAL A 210 -22.94 9.99 -24.70
N ARG A 211 -23.99 9.42 -25.26
CA ARG A 211 -25.28 9.11 -24.63
C ARG A 211 -25.43 7.60 -24.56
N ALA A 212 -25.62 7.04 -23.38
CA ALA A 212 -25.78 5.61 -23.19
C ALA A 212 -27.19 5.31 -22.68
N TRP A 213 -27.96 4.55 -23.46
CA TRP A 213 -29.35 4.18 -23.20
C TRP A 213 -29.38 2.73 -22.70
N TYR A 214 -29.83 2.54 -21.46
CA TYR A 214 -29.76 1.26 -20.74
C TYR A 214 -31.10 0.96 -20.02
N PRO A 215 -31.45 -0.30 -19.76
CA PRO A 215 -32.64 -0.61 -18.97
C PRO A 215 -32.45 -0.08 -17.54
N LYS A 216 -33.44 0.65 -16.99
CA LYS A 216 -33.41 1.07 -15.57
C LYS A 216 -33.96 -0.01 -14.64
N TYR A 217 -34.91 -0.80 -15.12
CA TYR A 217 -35.60 -1.84 -14.38
C TYR A 217 -35.75 -3.08 -15.27
N SER A 218 -35.27 -4.23 -14.81
CA SER A 218 -35.32 -5.51 -15.53
C SER A 218 -36.04 -6.59 -14.74
N VAL A 219 -36.85 -7.41 -15.41
CA VAL A 219 -37.43 -8.62 -14.78
C VAL A 219 -36.42 -9.76 -14.84
N GLN A 220 -35.85 -10.15 -13.70
CA GLN A 220 -35.17 -11.44 -13.58
C GLN A 220 -36.20 -12.57 -13.53
N LYS A 221 -35.91 -13.72 -14.16
CA LYS A 221 -36.72 -14.95 -14.02
C LYS A 221 -36.08 -15.84 -12.96
N ASN A 222 -36.78 -16.07 -11.86
CA ASN A 222 -36.30 -16.89 -10.75
C ASN A 222 -36.17 -18.37 -11.15
N PHE A 223 -34.95 -18.90 -11.15
CA PHE A 223 -34.64 -20.27 -11.59
C PHE A 223 -34.55 -21.29 -10.44
N GLU A 224 -34.85 -20.91 -9.19
CA GLU A 224 -34.68 -21.78 -8.00
C GLU A 224 -35.72 -22.91 -7.85
N SER A 225 -36.64 -23.10 -8.80
CA SER A 225 -37.44 -24.33 -8.86
C SER A 225 -37.69 -24.79 -10.28
N GLY A 226 -37.46 -26.08 -10.54
CA GLY A 226 -37.68 -26.74 -11.84
C GLY A 226 -39.16 -27.04 -12.14
N GLN A 227 -40.07 -26.11 -11.82
CA GLN A 227 -41.47 -26.21 -12.22
C GLN A 227 -41.67 -25.70 -13.66
N LYS A 228 -42.69 -26.23 -14.34
CA LYS A 228 -43.02 -25.82 -15.71
C LYS A 228 -43.71 -24.46 -15.73
N GLU A 229 -43.58 -23.78 -16.86
CA GLU A 229 -44.24 -22.51 -17.19
C GLU A 229 -45.72 -22.50 -16.77
N SER A 230 -46.08 -21.51 -15.95
CA SER A 230 -47.45 -21.15 -15.60
C SER A 230 -47.61 -19.63 -15.71
N ASP A 231 -48.79 -19.17 -16.13
CA ASP A 231 -49.11 -17.77 -16.49
C ASP A 231 -49.20 -16.81 -15.27
N SER A 232 -48.28 -16.91 -14.30
CA SER A 232 -48.37 -16.23 -13.00
C SER A 232 -47.10 -15.55 -12.50
N ASP A 233 -46.08 -15.35 -13.34
CA ASP A 233 -44.82 -14.64 -13.00
C ASP A 233 -44.99 -13.11 -12.76
N LEU A 234 -46.21 -12.63 -12.52
CA LEU A 234 -46.57 -11.24 -12.22
C LEU A 234 -46.16 -10.75 -10.82
N GLY A 235 -45.33 -11.51 -10.09
CA GLY A 235 -44.97 -11.27 -8.69
C GLY A 235 -43.50 -10.97 -8.40
N THR A 236 -42.61 -11.00 -9.39
CA THR A 236 -41.18 -10.70 -9.18
C THR A 236 -40.96 -9.19 -9.16
N GLU A 237 -40.42 -8.65 -8.06
CA GLU A 237 -40.06 -7.23 -7.99
C GLU A 237 -38.96 -6.89 -9.03
N PRO A 238 -39.11 -5.80 -9.80
CA PRO A 238 -38.18 -5.50 -10.89
C PRO A 238 -36.86 -4.96 -10.35
N VAL A 239 -35.76 -5.61 -10.71
CA VAL A 239 -34.41 -5.25 -10.24
C VAL A 239 -33.98 -3.93 -10.88
N GLU A 240 -33.57 -2.97 -10.05
CA GLU A 240 -32.98 -1.71 -10.52
C GLU A 240 -31.58 -1.97 -11.09
N ARG A 241 -31.30 -1.38 -12.24
CA ARG A 241 -30.06 -1.53 -12.98
C ARG A 241 -29.27 -0.23 -12.94
N GLU A 242 -27.99 -0.35 -12.60
CA GLU A 242 -27.00 0.71 -12.77
C GLU A 242 -26.23 0.52 -14.08
N ILE A 243 -25.59 1.59 -14.56
CA ILE A 243 -24.77 1.55 -15.78
C ILE A 243 -23.30 1.27 -15.46
N ASN A 244 -22.68 0.33 -16.17
CA ASN A 244 -21.25 0.07 -16.07
C ASN A 244 -20.48 1.09 -16.92
N SER A 245 -19.84 2.06 -16.25
CA SER A 245 -19.09 3.11 -16.95
C SER A 245 -17.80 2.64 -17.64
N HIS A 246 -17.31 1.44 -17.32
CA HIS A 246 -16.12 0.83 -17.92
C HIS A 246 -16.47 0.23 -19.29
N ALA A 247 -17.59 -0.49 -19.40
CA ALA A 247 -18.18 -0.93 -20.69
C ALA A 247 -18.40 0.24 -21.64
N VAL A 248 -19.07 1.31 -21.17
CA VAL A 248 -19.29 2.53 -21.99
C VAL A 248 -17.96 3.16 -22.43
N LYS A 249 -16.94 3.15 -21.58
CA LYS A 249 -15.60 3.69 -21.89
C LYS A 249 -14.82 2.79 -22.86
N ALA A 250 -14.96 1.47 -22.78
CA ALA A 250 -14.37 0.52 -23.73
C ALA A 250 -14.99 0.69 -25.13
N LEU A 251 -16.31 0.74 -25.22
CA LEU A 251 -17.04 0.95 -26.47
C LEU A 251 -16.76 2.32 -27.10
N ALA A 252 -16.75 3.40 -26.30
CA ALA A 252 -16.39 4.73 -26.79
C ALA A 252 -14.94 4.77 -27.32
N LYS A 253 -13.99 4.13 -26.61
CA LYS A 253 -12.60 4.00 -27.04
C LYS A 253 -12.45 3.19 -28.33
N ALA A 254 -13.24 2.13 -28.52
CA ALA A 254 -13.32 1.37 -29.76
C ALA A 254 -13.89 2.21 -30.93
N ALA A 255 -14.82 3.11 -30.65
CA ALA A 255 -15.30 4.15 -31.57
C ALA A 255 -14.33 5.34 -31.76
N GLY A 256 -13.13 5.30 -31.15
CA GLY A 256 -12.10 6.33 -31.28
C GLY A 256 -12.26 7.55 -30.35
N ILE A 257 -13.13 7.48 -29.33
CA ILE A 257 -13.48 8.58 -28.43
C ILE A 257 -12.89 8.33 -27.04
N ASP A 258 -12.02 9.22 -26.57
CA ASP A 258 -11.48 9.19 -25.21
C ASP A 258 -12.38 9.98 -24.24
N LEU A 259 -13.08 9.27 -23.34
CA LEU A 259 -14.09 9.83 -22.44
C LEU A 259 -13.53 10.41 -21.14
N ASN A 260 -14.05 11.58 -20.76
CA ASN A 260 -13.89 12.17 -19.44
C ASN A 260 -15.16 11.97 -18.60
N THR A 261 -15.17 10.94 -17.76
CA THR A 261 -16.28 10.61 -16.85
C THR A 261 -16.32 11.46 -15.57
N SER A 262 -15.30 12.30 -15.33
CA SER A 262 -15.24 13.14 -14.13
C SER A 262 -16.10 14.42 -14.22
N ILE A 263 -16.65 14.73 -15.40
CA ILE A 263 -17.46 15.93 -15.64
C ILE A 263 -18.92 15.67 -15.26
N LYS A 264 -19.37 16.24 -14.13
CA LYS A 264 -20.80 16.26 -13.76
C LYS A 264 -21.60 17.10 -14.76
N ASN A 265 -22.81 16.63 -15.08
CA ASN A 265 -23.72 17.26 -16.05
C ASN A 265 -23.11 17.44 -17.46
N ALA A 266 -22.40 16.42 -17.96
CA ALA A 266 -21.68 16.45 -19.23
C ALA A 266 -22.51 16.98 -20.43
N ALA A 267 -23.78 16.58 -20.54
CA ALA A 267 -24.70 17.07 -21.58
C ALA A 267 -24.88 18.61 -21.56
N HIS A 268 -24.98 19.22 -20.38
CA HIS A 268 -25.08 20.68 -20.22
C HIS A 268 -23.77 21.38 -20.59
N VAL A 269 -22.63 20.81 -20.18
CA VAL A 269 -21.29 21.36 -20.50
C VAL A 269 -21.04 21.35 -22.00
N TRP A 270 -21.35 20.24 -22.69
CA TRP A 270 -21.28 20.14 -24.14
C TRP A 270 -22.22 21.11 -24.85
N PHE A 271 -23.45 21.26 -24.36
CA PHE A 271 -24.43 22.18 -24.93
C PHE A 271 -24.01 23.66 -24.85
N GLN A 272 -23.35 24.05 -23.75
CA GLN A 272 -22.79 25.40 -23.61
C GLN A 272 -21.65 25.66 -24.62
N ASP A 273 -20.80 24.67 -24.88
CA ASP A 273 -19.71 24.76 -25.87
C ASP A 273 -20.30 24.99 -27.28
N VAL A 274 -21.23 24.11 -27.70
CA VAL A 274 -21.93 24.09 -29.00
C VAL A 274 -22.72 25.39 -29.30
N THR A 275 -23.18 26.09 -28.26
CA THR A 275 -24.02 27.29 -28.41
C THR A 275 -23.25 28.61 -28.24
N SER A 276 -21.98 28.56 -27.81
CA SER A 276 -21.16 29.74 -27.53
C SER A 276 -20.68 30.48 -28.79
N ASP A 277 -20.72 31.80 -28.78
CA ASP A 277 -20.31 32.66 -29.91
C ASP A 277 -18.79 32.94 -29.95
N THR A 278 -17.96 31.94 -29.67
CA THR A 278 -16.49 32.11 -29.76
C THR A 278 -16.03 32.01 -31.21
N PRO A 279 -15.41 33.05 -31.81
CA PRO A 279 -14.89 32.98 -33.16
C PRO A 279 -13.68 32.02 -33.22
N SER A 280 -13.83 30.93 -33.97
CA SER A 280 -12.80 29.93 -34.19
C SER A 280 -12.52 29.81 -35.69
N ASP A 281 -11.24 29.90 -36.09
CA ASP A 281 -10.80 29.87 -37.50
C ASP A 281 -10.93 28.48 -38.17
N SER A 282 -11.71 27.56 -37.60
CA SER A 282 -12.10 26.31 -38.26
C SER A 282 -13.51 25.87 -37.85
N PRO A 283 -14.28 25.23 -38.75
CA PRO A 283 -15.60 24.69 -38.42
C PRO A 283 -15.45 23.49 -37.47
N THR A 284 -15.65 23.75 -36.17
CA THR A 284 -15.62 22.74 -35.11
C THR A 284 -16.79 21.76 -35.28
N LYS A 285 -16.47 20.58 -35.84
CA LYS A 285 -17.39 19.45 -35.91
C LYS A 285 -17.66 18.94 -34.49
N HIS A 286 -18.86 19.21 -33.99
CA HIS A 286 -19.38 18.62 -32.76
C HIS A 286 -20.14 17.34 -33.12
N ALA A 287 -20.10 16.35 -32.22
CA ALA A 287 -20.69 15.03 -32.47
C ALA A 287 -21.51 14.52 -31.27
N ILE A 288 -22.49 13.67 -31.58
CA ILE A 288 -23.23 12.86 -30.61
C ILE A 288 -23.07 11.39 -31.02
N LEU A 289 -22.69 10.54 -30.06
CA LEU A 289 -22.72 9.09 -30.19
C LEU A 289 -23.74 8.52 -29.20
N ASP A 290 -24.77 7.87 -29.74
CA ASP A 290 -25.80 7.14 -28.99
C ASP A 290 -25.44 5.65 -28.92
N LEU A 291 -25.18 5.13 -27.72
CA LEU A 291 -24.98 3.71 -27.41
C LEU A 291 -26.30 3.11 -26.90
N PHE A 292 -26.70 1.94 -27.43
CA PHE A 292 -27.92 1.24 -27.03
C PHE A 292 -27.62 -0.16 -26.48
N ASP A 293 -28.01 -0.40 -25.23
CA ASP A 293 -28.03 -1.72 -24.61
C ASP A 293 -28.96 -2.70 -25.35
N SER A 294 -28.62 -3.99 -25.38
CA SER A 294 -29.38 -5.03 -26.10
C SER A 294 -30.83 -5.19 -25.58
N HIS A 295 -31.12 -4.73 -24.37
CA HIS A 295 -32.45 -4.74 -23.75
C HIS A 295 -33.28 -3.48 -24.08
N VAL A 296 -32.72 -2.48 -24.77
CA VAL A 296 -33.37 -1.20 -25.11
C VAL A 296 -33.66 -1.12 -26.60
N VAL A 297 -34.87 -0.69 -26.95
CA VAL A 297 -35.26 -0.43 -28.35
C VAL A 297 -34.58 0.84 -28.86
N SER A 298 -33.72 0.72 -29.87
CA SER A 298 -33.01 1.87 -30.43
C SER A 298 -33.93 2.82 -31.21
N TYR A 299 -33.71 4.12 -31.06
CA TYR A 299 -34.42 5.17 -31.81
C TYR A 299 -33.66 5.57 -33.08
N ASN A 300 -34.38 5.87 -34.18
CA ASN A 300 -33.80 6.55 -35.36
C ASN A 300 -33.37 7.98 -35.04
N HIS A 301 -34.17 8.67 -34.23
CA HIS A 301 -33.94 10.03 -33.77
C HIS A 301 -34.13 10.04 -32.25
N PRO A 302 -33.09 9.70 -31.47
CA PRO A 302 -33.22 9.58 -30.02
C PRO A 302 -33.49 10.97 -29.41
N PRO A 303 -34.54 11.12 -28.58
CA PRO A 303 -35.02 12.43 -28.15
C PRO A 303 -33.92 13.24 -27.45
N LEU A 304 -33.96 14.55 -27.61
CA LEU A 304 -33.00 15.49 -26.98
C LEU A 304 -33.29 15.73 -25.48
N SER A 305 -34.22 14.97 -24.90
CA SER A 305 -34.56 14.98 -23.47
C SER A 305 -33.31 14.76 -22.61
N GLY A 306 -32.95 15.78 -21.82
CA GLY A 306 -31.70 15.83 -21.04
C GLY A 306 -30.79 17.00 -21.46
N LEU A 307 -30.99 17.56 -22.64
CA LEU A 307 -30.54 18.92 -22.97
C LEU A 307 -31.58 19.95 -22.47
N PRO A 308 -31.20 21.22 -22.22
CA PRO A 308 -32.15 22.27 -21.89
C PRO A 308 -33.23 22.43 -22.97
N GLU A 309 -34.48 22.71 -22.61
CA GLU A 309 -35.56 22.93 -23.57
C GLU A 309 -35.25 24.15 -24.46
N THR A 310 -34.78 23.88 -25.68
CA THR A 310 -34.43 24.93 -26.64
C THR A 310 -35.18 24.74 -27.95
N SER A 311 -36.13 25.64 -28.20
CA SER A 311 -36.87 25.81 -29.46
C SER A 311 -36.02 26.44 -30.58
N GLN A 312 -34.71 26.29 -30.52
CA GLN A 312 -33.73 26.84 -31.46
C GLN A 312 -32.86 25.72 -32.04
N PRO A 313 -32.63 25.66 -33.36
CA PRO A 313 -31.71 24.70 -33.96
C PRO A 313 -30.26 25.03 -33.58
N PHE A 314 -29.39 24.02 -33.55
CA PHE A 314 -27.96 24.20 -33.33
C PHE A 314 -27.35 25.17 -34.36
N LYS A 315 -26.53 26.13 -33.90
CA LYS A 315 -25.83 27.11 -34.77
C LYS A 315 -24.87 26.46 -35.77
N HIS A 316 -24.41 25.24 -35.48
CA HIS A 316 -23.45 24.48 -36.27
C HIS A 316 -23.98 23.05 -36.51
N PRO A 317 -23.62 22.41 -37.65
CA PRO A 317 -24.05 21.04 -37.94
C PRO A 317 -23.41 20.05 -36.97
N VAL A 318 -24.23 19.43 -36.12
CA VAL A 318 -23.86 18.32 -35.23
C VAL A 318 -23.90 17.01 -36.01
N GLN A 319 -22.85 16.21 -35.93
CA GLN A 319 -22.83 14.86 -36.50
C GLN A 319 -23.45 13.87 -35.51
N PHE A 320 -24.50 13.17 -35.92
CA PHE A 320 -25.12 12.09 -35.15
C PHE A 320 -24.55 10.73 -35.56
N SER A 321 -24.36 9.85 -34.58
CA SER A 321 -23.87 8.49 -34.77
C SER A 321 -24.49 7.56 -33.72
N LYS A 322 -24.63 6.27 -34.06
CA LYS A 322 -25.30 5.26 -33.24
C LYS A 322 -24.45 3.99 -33.20
N LEU A 323 -24.42 3.32 -32.06
CA LEU A 323 -23.93 1.96 -31.88
C LEU A 323 -24.95 1.14 -31.06
N ASP A 324 -25.40 0.03 -31.60
CA ASP A 324 -26.39 -0.91 -31.00
C ASP A 324 -25.89 -2.37 -31.01
N SER A 325 -24.66 -2.57 -31.46
CA SER A 325 -24.02 -3.86 -31.70
C SER A 325 -22.51 -3.72 -31.49
N PHE A 326 -21.87 -4.78 -30.99
CA PHE A 326 -20.46 -4.72 -30.62
C PHE A 326 -19.56 -4.52 -31.85
N PRO A 327 -18.53 -3.63 -31.80
CA PRO A 327 -17.72 -3.27 -32.97
C PRO A 327 -17.08 -4.46 -33.70
N GLY A 328 -17.65 -4.80 -34.86
CA GLY A 328 -17.15 -5.86 -35.74
C GLY A 328 -17.84 -7.22 -35.61
N THR A 329 -18.82 -7.38 -34.72
CA THR A 329 -19.64 -8.60 -34.60
C THR A 329 -21.11 -8.35 -34.97
N SER A 330 -22.01 -9.29 -34.65
CA SER A 330 -23.47 -9.13 -34.81
C SER A 330 -24.21 -9.02 -33.49
N ASP A 331 -23.48 -8.79 -32.41
CA ASP A 331 -23.87 -9.19 -31.07
C ASP A 331 -24.18 -7.95 -30.22
N GLY A 332 -24.98 -8.11 -29.16
CA GLY A 332 -25.54 -6.97 -28.43
C GLY A 332 -24.50 -6.20 -27.61
N LEU A 333 -24.88 -4.99 -27.19
CA LEU A 333 -24.16 -4.26 -26.14
C LEU A 333 -24.78 -4.59 -24.77
N ASP A 334 -23.96 -4.90 -23.77
CA ASP A 334 -24.34 -4.83 -22.36
C ASP A 334 -23.73 -3.56 -21.76
N LEU A 335 -24.57 -2.64 -21.32
CA LEU A 335 -24.13 -1.38 -20.70
C LEU A 335 -24.34 -1.39 -19.18
N THR A 336 -24.83 -2.49 -18.60
CA THR A 336 -25.26 -2.54 -17.21
C THR A 336 -24.20 -3.07 -16.25
N ARG A 337 -24.35 -2.74 -14.96
CA ARG A 337 -23.65 -3.43 -13.87
C ARG A 337 -24.29 -4.80 -13.66
N THR A 338 -23.46 -5.83 -13.52
CA THR A 338 -23.93 -7.19 -13.21
C THR A 338 -24.46 -7.24 -11.78
N VAL A 339 -25.56 -7.95 -11.56
CA VAL A 339 -26.16 -8.14 -10.23
C VAL A 339 -26.28 -9.64 -9.91
N ASP A 340 -26.45 -9.95 -8.63
CA ASP A 340 -26.68 -11.34 -8.19
C ASP A 340 -27.87 -11.97 -8.92
N GLY A 341 -27.70 -13.22 -9.36
CA GLY A 341 -28.71 -13.97 -10.10
C GLY A 341 -28.66 -13.82 -11.63
N ASP A 342 -27.83 -12.91 -12.17
CA ASP A 342 -27.63 -12.81 -13.62
C ASP A 342 -27.01 -14.08 -14.23
N LYS A 343 -27.24 -14.33 -15.52
CA LYS A 343 -26.73 -15.54 -16.19
C LYS A 343 -25.27 -15.43 -16.58
N CYS A 344 -24.52 -16.51 -16.40
CA CYS A 344 -23.12 -16.55 -16.83
C CYS A 344 -23.00 -16.51 -18.37
N PRO A 345 -22.19 -15.59 -18.94
CA PRO A 345 -21.95 -15.55 -20.39
C PRO A 345 -21.09 -16.73 -20.90
N LYS A 346 -20.50 -17.55 -20.02
CA LYS A 346 -19.68 -18.72 -20.39
C LYS A 346 -20.35 -20.08 -20.18
N CYS A 347 -21.41 -20.19 -19.39
CA CYS A 347 -22.13 -21.45 -19.21
C CYS A 347 -23.65 -21.23 -19.03
N ALA A 348 -24.46 -22.09 -19.65
CA ALA A 348 -25.91 -21.88 -19.75
C ALA A 348 -26.68 -22.05 -18.41
N GLU A 349 -26.08 -22.71 -17.42
CA GLU A 349 -26.74 -23.13 -16.17
C GLU A 349 -26.25 -22.35 -14.93
N GLY A 350 -25.10 -21.68 -15.01
CA GLY A 350 -24.51 -20.96 -13.88
C GLY A 350 -25.08 -19.54 -13.72
N VAL A 351 -25.36 -19.15 -12.46
CA VAL A 351 -25.70 -17.77 -12.10
C VAL A 351 -24.48 -17.03 -11.57
N LEU A 352 -24.48 -15.72 -11.73
CA LEU A 352 -23.42 -14.81 -11.29
C LEU A 352 -23.73 -14.29 -9.87
N ARG A 353 -22.66 -14.04 -9.12
CA ARG A 353 -22.67 -13.42 -7.78
C ARG A 353 -21.61 -12.36 -7.68
N THR A 354 -21.99 -11.22 -7.12
CA THR A 354 -21.14 -10.06 -6.87
C THR A 354 -20.48 -10.16 -5.50
N HIS A 355 -19.18 -9.85 -5.43
CA HIS A 355 -18.40 -9.90 -4.20
C HIS A 355 -17.45 -8.70 -4.10
N ASN A 356 -17.61 -7.87 -3.06
CA ASN A 356 -16.60 -6.87 -2.71
C ASN A 356 -15.30 -7.57 -2.26
N ALA A 357 -14.14 -7.01 -2.61
CA ALA A 357 -12.84 -7.61 -2.28
C ALA A 357 -11.71 -6.60 -1.99
N ILE A 358 -10.72 -7.01 -1.20
CA ILE A 358 -9.56 -6.21 -0.79
C ILE A 358 -8.27 -6.58 -1.56
N GLU A 359 -7.50 -5.54 -1.80
CA GLU A 359 -6.12 -5.40 -2.28
C GLU A 359 -5.01 -6.19 -1.53
N MET A 360 -4.35 -7.17 -2.19
CA MET A 360 -3.23 -8.08 -1.77
C MET A 360 -1.96 -8.26 -2.72
N GLY A 361 -2.02 -8.78 -3.97
CA GLY A 361 -0.92 -8.87 -4.98
C GLY A 361 -1.28 -9.14 -6.49
N HIS A 362 -0.58 -8.50 -7.46
CA HIS A 362 -0.91 -8.39 -8.91
C HIS A 362 0.10 -9.13 -9.81
N THR A 363 -0.31 -9.62 -11.00
CA THR A 363 0.64 -10.04 -12.05
C THR A 363 0.32 -9.56 -13.46
N PHE A 364 1.34 -9.21 -14.23
CA PHE A 364 1.24 -8.71 -15.61
C PHE A 364 2.19 -9.46 -16.54
N HIS A 365 1.71 -9.88 -17.71
CA HIS A 365 2.58 -10.10 -18.87
C HIS A 365 2.79 -8.77 -19.61
N LEU A 366 3.99 -8.19 -19.48
CA LEU A 366 4.34 -6.88 -20.03
C LEU A 366 4.84 -6.95 -21.49
N GLY A 367 5.01 -8.16 -22.04
CA GLY A 367 5.60 -8.39 -23.36
C GLY A 367 6.95 -7.70 -23.48
N THR A 368 7.14 -6.94 -24.56
CA THR A 368 8.35 -6.17 -24.84
C THR A 368 8.26 -4.68 -24.46
N ARG A 369 7.15 -4.24 -23.83
CA ARG A 369 6.81 -2.81 -23.63
C ARG A 369 7.93 -1.98 -22.99
N TYR A 370 8.66 -2.54 -22.05
CA TYR A 370 9.76 -1.84 -21.36
C TYR A 370 11.12 -2.15 -21.99
N SER A 371 11.31 -3.34 -22.55
CA SER A 371 12.59 -3.80 -23.09
C SER A 371 12.98 -3.09 -24.38
N GLU A 372 12.02 -2.85 -25.29
CA GLU A 372 12.25 -2.07 -26.52
C GLU A 372 12.66 -0.63 -26.19
N ILE A 373 11.91 0.02 -25.31
CA ILE A 373 12.11 1.44 -24.94
C ILE A 373 13.43 1.65 -24.18
N LEU A 374 13.82 0.70 -23.33
CA LEU A 374 15.04 0.79 -22.51
C LEU A 374 16.27 0.14 -23.18
N GLY A 375 16.12 -0.53 -24.33
CA GLY A 375 17.20 -1.22 -25.03
C GLY A 375 17.64 -2.53 -24.37
N ALA A 376 16.79 -3.16 -23.55
CA ALA A 376 17.09 -4.43 -22.88
C ALA A 376 16.83 -5.60 -23.84
N SER A 377 17.86 -6.00 -24.59
CA SER A 377 17.79 -7.06 -25.59
C SER A 377 18.82 -8.16 -25.34
N VAL A 378 18.52 -9.37 -25.82
CA VAL A 378 19.33 -10.58 -25.65
C VAL A 378 19.58 -11.26 -27.00
N PRO A 379 20.68 -12.00 -27.17
CA PRO A 379 20.88 -12.86 -28.34
C PRO A 379 19.89 -14.02 -28.32
N ALA A 380 19.12 -14.18 -29.40
CA ALA A 380 18.30 -15.38 -29.61
C ALA A 380 19.17 -16.51 -30.20
N ASP A 381 18.88 -17.75 -29.79
CA ASP A 381 19.46 -18.95 -30.37
C ASP A 381 18.74 -19.27 -31.71
N PRO A 382 19.42 -19.24 -32.87
CA PRO A 382 18.79 -19.50 -34.16
C PRO A 382 18.26 -20.95 -34.30
N SER A 383 18.68 -21.89 -33.44
CA SER A 383 18.16 -23.27 -33.45
C SER A 383 16.73 -23.41 -32.90
N ARG A 384 16.15 -22.36 -32.32
CA ARG A 384 14.78 -22.35 -31.74
C ARG A 384 13.76 -21.53 -32.54
N ALA A 385 14.11 -21.04 -33.73
CA ALA A 385 13.17 -20.33 -34.60
C ALA A 385 12.33 -21.35 -35.40
N GLU A 386 11.02 -21.47 -35.12
CA GLU A 386 10.14 -22.46 -35.77
C GLU A 386 9.87 -22.19 -37.27
N ASN A 387 10.21 -20.99 -37.77
CA ASN A 387 10.04 -20.62 -39.17
C ASN A 387 11.22 -21.13 -40.02
N ASN A 388 10.96 -22.20 -40.78
CA ASN A 388 11.89 -22.80 -41.76
C ASN A 388 12.21 -21.84 -42.93
N SER A 389 13.15 -20.93 -42.70
CA SER A 389 13.85 -20.14 -43.73
C SER A 389 15.33 -20.50 -43.70
N GLN A 390 15.95 -20.79 -44.85
CA GLN A 390 17.38 -21.16 -44.92
C GLN A 390 18.34 -19.95 -44.82
N ALA A 391 17.86 -18.84 -44.26
CA ALA A 391 18.60 -17.70 -43.74
C ALA A 391 17.86 -17.24 -42.46
N GLU A 392 18.53 -16.84 -41.37
CA GLU A 392 19.95 -16.46 -41.22
C GLU A 392 20.74 -17.36 -40.25
N LYS A 393 22.08 -17.44 -40.42
CA LYS A 393 23.00 -18.02 -39.43
C LYS A 393 23.58 -16.97 -38.47
N GLU A 394 22.91 -15.83 -38.31
CA GLU A 394 23.35 -14.74 -37.44
C GLU A 394 22.68 -14.79 -36.07
N VAL A 395 23.38 -14.28 -35.06
CA VAL A 395 22.88 -14.20 -33.68
C VAL A 395 21.91 -13.03 -33.58
N ARG A 396 20.64 -13.28 -33.90
CA ARG A 396 19.58 -12.27 -33.91
C ARG A 396 19.34 -11.73 -32.50
N VAL A 397 19.64 -10.45 -32.29
CA VAL A 397 19.32 -9.75 -31.04
C VAL A 397 17.82 -9.45 -31.00
N VAL A 398 17.16 -9.80 -29.90
CA VAL A 398 15.70 -9.61 -29.68
C VAL A 398 15.42 -8.92 -28.34
N PRO A 399 14.38 -8.07 -28.25
CA PRO A 399 13.98 -7.47 -26.97
C PRO A 399 13.56 -8.56 -25.97
N MET A 400 13.91 -8.37 -24.69
CA MET A 400 13.55 -9.31 -23.63
C MET A 400 12.04 -9.33 -23.39
N GLN A 401 11.42 -10.52 -23.38
CA GLN A 401 10.05 -10.66 -22.88
C GLN A 401 10.03 -10.47 -21.37
N MET A 402 9.09 -9.66 -20.86
CA MET A 402 9.02 -9.25 -19.46
C MET A 402 7.68 -9.62 -18.82
N GLY A 403 7.74 -10.00 -17.54
CA GLY A 403 6.60 -10.13 -16.64
C GLY A 403 6.86 -9.36 -15.35
N CYS A 404 5.79 -8.93 -14.67
CA CYS A 404 5.86 -8.25 -13.38
C CYS A 404 4.89 -8.93 -12.41
N HIS A 405 5.34 -9.13 -11.16
CA HIS A 405 4.59 -9.80 -10.11
C HIS A 405 4.82 -9.01 -8.82
N GLY A 406 3.76 -8.55 -8.16
CA GLY A 406 3.84 -7.72 -6.95
C GLY A 406 2.96 -8.26 -5.84
N ILE A 407 3.42 -8.20 -4.59
CA ILE A 407 2.64 -8.58 -3.41
C ILE A 407 2.82 -7.48 -2.35
N GLY A 408 1.72 -6.85 -1.95
CA GLY A 408 1.72 -5.76 -0.97
C GLY A 408 1.64 -6.25 0.47
N VAL A 409 2.77 -6.78 0.97
CA VAL A 409 2.94 -7.37 2.31
C VAL A 409 2.26 -6.56 3.43
N SER A 410 2.38 -5.23 3.40
CA SER A 410 1.86 -4.36 4.46
C SER A 410 0.33 -4.35 4.57
N ARG A 411 -0.42 -4.50 3.45
CA ARG A 411 -1.89 -4.58 3.53
C ARG A 411 -2.38 -5.99 3.87
N MET A 412 -1.57 -7.02 3.59
CA MET A 412 -1.85 -8.40 4.03
C MET A 412 -1.99 -8.48 5.57
N ILE A 413 -1.27 -7.65 6.31
CA ILE A 413 -1.42 -7.47 7.76
C ILE A 413 -2.82 -6.93 8.11
N SER A 414 -3.27 -5.87 7.44
CA SER A 414 -4.61 -5.28 7.62
C SER A 414 -5.73 -6.26 7.27
N ALA A 415 -5.63 -6.94 6.12
CA ALA A 415 -6.68 -7.86 5.69
C ALA A 415 -6.81 -9.10 6.59
N VAL A 416 -5.70 -9.63 7.12
CA VAL A 416 -5.78 -10.70 8.13
C VAL A 416 -6.41 -10.17 9.42
N ALA A 417 -6.12 -8.94 9.84
CA ALA A 417 -6.80 -8.32 10.98
C ALA A 417 -8.31 -8.17 10.75
N ASP A 418 -8.75 -7.59 9.63
CA ASP A 418 -10.19 -7.42 9.32
C ASP A 418 -10.94 -8.77 9.23
N THR A 419 -10.36 -9.77 8.57
CA THR A 419 -10.98 -11.09 8.37
C THR A 419 -10.98 -11.97 9.62
N ARG A 420 -9.95 -11.91 10.47
CA ARG A 420 -9.80 -12.82 11.62
C ARG A 420 -10.11 -12.21 12.99
N ALA A 421 -10.06 -10.90 13.16
CA ALA A 421 -10.38 -10.28 14.46
C ALA A 421 -11.80 -10.60 14.92
N ASP A 422 -12.02 -10.56 16.23
CA ASP A 422 -13.30 -10.83 16.89
C ASP A 422 -13.63 -9.75 17.94
N THR A 423 -14.54 -10.04 18.87
CA THR A 423 -15.01 -9.09 19.89
C THR A 423 -14.00 -8.78 20.98
N GLN A 424 -12.96 -9.61 21.17
CA GLN A 424 -11.91 -9.38 22.17
C GLN A 424 -10.71 -8.64 21.57
N GLY A 425 -10.33 -9.00 20.33
CA GLY A 425 -9.15 -8.42 19.68
C GLY A 425 -8.75 -9.06 18.36
N LEU A 426 -7.46 -8.95 18.04
CA LEU A 426 -6.84 -9.60 16.88
C LEU A 426 -6.80 -11.12 17.07
N ASN A 427 -6.76 -11.89 15.98
CA ASN A 427 -6.63 -13.35 16.05
C ASN A 427 -5.73 -13.85 14.91
N TRP A 428 -4.45 -14.08 15.20
CA TRP A 428 -3.46 -14.30 14.15
C TRP A 428 -3.34 -15.77 13.72
N PRO A 429 -3.20 -16.07 12.41
CA PRO A 429 -2.66 -17.35 11.96
C PRO A 429 -1.28 -17.57 12.59
N ARG A 430 -1.06 -18.73 13.21
CA ARG A 430 0.15 -19.06 13.99
C ARG A 430 1.46 -18.68 13.29
N ALA A 431 1.58 -18.98 12.00
CA ALA A 431 2.77 -18.71 11.19
C ALA A 431 3.14 -17.22 11.04
N ILE A 432 2.21 -16.28 11.29
CA ILE A 432 2.44 -14.83 11.15
C ILE A 432 2.18 -14.03 12.41
N ALA A 433 1.59 -14.63 13.46
CA ALA A 433 1.41 -14.00 14.77
C ALA A 433 2.71 -13.33 15.26
N PRO A 434 2.68 -12.22 16.00
CA PRO A 434 3.92 -11.56 16.42
C PRO A 434 4.79 -12.51 17.27
N TYR A 435 4.18 -13.20 18.23
CA TYR A 435 4.74 -14.35 18.92
C TYR A 435 3.66 -15.44 19.01
N GLU A 436 4.04 -16.71 18.87
CA GLU A 436 3.14 -17.86 19.02
C GLU A 436 2.69 -18.04 20.47
N ILE A 437 3.57 -17.80 21.44
CA ILE A 437 3.35 -18.07 22.87
C ILE A 437 3.68 -16.85 23.73
N ILE A 438 2.76 -16.42 24.58
CA ILE A 438 3.01 -15.47 25.67
C ILE A 438 2.87 -16.13 27.05
N ILE A 439 3.83 -15.89 27.94
CA ILE A 439 3.84 -16.41 29.32
C ILE A 439 3.50 -15.28 30.29
N ILE A 440 2.45 -15.45 31.08
CA ILE A 440 1.91 -14.46 32.02
C ILE A 440 2.11 -14.95 33.46
N PRO A 441 3.13 -14.47 34.20
CA PRO A 441 3.26 -14.74 35.62
C PRO A 441 2.17 -14.05 36.45
N THR A 442 1.59 -14.79 37.38
CA THR A 442 0.88 -14.20 38.52
C THR A 442 1.89 -13.68 39.57
N LYS A 443 1.48 -12.79 40.47
CA LYS A 443 2.39 -12.02 41.35
C LYS A 443 3.28 -12.94 42.21
N GLY A 444 4.60 -12.92 41.99
CA GLY A 444 5.56 -13.74 42.75
C GLY A 444 5.71 -15.17 42.22
N LEU A 445 5.58 -15.31 40.90
CA LEU A 445 5.87 -16.52 40.09
C LEU A 445 6.75 -16.18 38.87
N ASP A 446 7.47 -15.06 38.93
CA ASP A 446 8.22 -14.48 37.83
C ASP A 446 9.48 -15.31 37.48
N SER A 447 10.14 -15.91 38.49
CA SER A 447 11.28 -16.82 38.29
C SER A 447 10.83 -18.16 37.69
N GLU A 448 9.65 -18.63 38.09
CA GLU A 448 9.02 -19.84 37.60
C GLU A 448 8.57 -19.66 36.13
N ALA A 449 8.07 -18.48 35.77
CA ALA A 449 7.77 -18.13 34.37
C ALA A 449 9.04 -17.97 33.51
N GLU A 450 10.16 -17.50 34.07
CA GLU A 450 11.46 -17.50 33.38
C GLU A 450 11.99 -18.91 33.13
N GLN A 451 11.79 -19.85 34.07
CA GLN A 451 12.10 -21.25 33.84
C GLN A 451 11.28 -21.80 32.66
N ILE A 452 9.95 -21.63 32.68
CA ILE A 452 9.06 -22.08 31.59
C ILE A 452 9.48 -21.47 30.24
N TYR A 453 9.89 -20.19 30.21
CA TYR A 453 10.43 -19.53 29.02
C TYR A 453 11.69 -20.23 28.48
N ASP A 454 12.70 -20.42 29.34
CA ASP A 454 13.98 -21.00 28.95
C ASP A 454 13.82 -22.44 28.47
N LEU A 455 12.99 -23.21 29.19
CA LEU A 455 12.82 -24.63 28.90
C LEU A 455 11.85 -24.85 27.70
N LEU A 456 10.88 -23.97 27.40
CA LEU A 456 10.17 -24.00 26.10
C LEU A 456 11.14 -23.83 24.92
N LYS A 457 12.00 -22.80 25.03
CA LYS A 457 12.99 -22.40 24.03
C LYS A 457 14.11 -23.44 23.82
N SER A 458 14.14 -24.51 24.61
CA SER A 458 15.11 -25.62 24.48
C SER A 458 14.49 -26.95 24.03
N THR A 459 13.16 -27.06 23.97
CA THR A 459 12.45 -28.27 23.50
C THR A 459 11.61 -28.03 22.24
N THR A 460 11.32 -26.77 21.92
CA THR A 460 10.71 -26.39 20.64
C THR A 460 11.73 -25.71 19.73
N ASP A 461 11.68 -26.01 18.43
CA ASP A 461 12.39 -25.22 17.41
C ASP A 461 11.82 -23.80 17.27
N THR A 462 10.68 -23.51 17.92
CA THR A 462 10.02 -22.20 17.89
C THR A 462 10.69 -21.22 18.85
N SER A 463 11.62 -20.42 18.32
CA SER A 463 12.25 -19.30 19.04
C SER A 463 11.30 -18.12 19.34
N ASP A 464 9.99 -18.37 19.43
CA ASP A 464 8.91 -17.43 19.23
C ASP A 464 8.01 -17.27 20.47
N VAL A 465 8.65 -17.35 21.63
CA VAL A 465 8.06 -17.18 22.95
C VAL A 465 8.36 -15.77 23.49
N ILE A 466 7.43 -15.18 24.24
CA ILE A 466 7.61 -13.92 24.97
C ILE A 466 7.11 -14.03 26.43
N LEU A 467 7.83 -13.42 27.36
CA LEU A 467 7.44 -13.31 28.78
C LEU A 467 6.77 -11.94 29.04
N ASP A 468 5.62 -11.92 29.72
CA ASP A 468 5.01 -10.67 30.20
C ASP A 468 5.45 -10.30 31.62
N ASP A 469 6.58 -9.61 31.73
CA ASP A 469 7.16 -9.13 32.99
C ASP A 469 6.63 -7.75 33.45
N ARG A 470 5.66 -7.17 32.74
CA ARG A 470 5.11 -5.84 33.09
C ARG A 470 4.49 -5.83 34.50
N ALA A 471 4.73 -4.75 35.25
CA ALA A 471 4.17 -4.52 36.58
C ALA A 471 2.68 -4.14 36.53
N LYS A 472 1.84 -5.09 36.10
CA LYS A 472 0.40 -4.95 35.85
C LYS A 472 -0.37 -6.12 36.45
N GLN A 473 -1.65 -5.93 36.74
CA GLN A 473 -2.52 -7.01 37.22
C GLN A 473 -2.75 -8.06 36.12
N VAL A 474 -2.92 -9.32 36.50
CA VAL A 474 -3.08 -10.46 35.57
C VAL A 474 -4.27 -10.26 34.63
N GLY A 475 -5.42 -9.82 35.14
CA GLY A 475 -6.59 -9.50 34.30
C GLY A 475 -6.44 -8.29 33.38
N TRP A 476 -5.39 -7.48 33.54
CA TRP A 476 -4.98 -6.48 32.54
C TRP A 476 -4.06 -7.11 31.50
N LYS A 477 -3.09 -7.95 31.93
CA LYS A 477 -2.19 -8.68 31.01
C LYS A 477 -2.94 -9.61 30.06
N LEU A 478 -3.97 -10.31 30.55
CA LEU A 478 -4.83 -11.16 29.73
C LEU A 478 -5.55 -10.35 28.64
N LYS A 479 -6.28 -9.29 29.01
CA LYS A 479 -6.97 -8.41 28.05
C LYS A 479 -6.02 -7.75 27.03
N ASP A 480 -4.77 -7.50 27.42
CA ASP A 480 -3.73 -6.99 26.52
C ASP A 480 -3.24 -8.08 25.54
N ALA A 481 -3.11 -9.33 26.02
CA ALA A 481 -2.79 -10.48 25.18
C ALA A 481 -3.94 -10.84 24.21
N ASP A 482 -5.19 -10.77 24.66
CA ASP A 482 -6.40 -10.95 23.84
C ASP A 482 -6.49 -9.89 22.73
N LEU A 483 -6.14 -8.64 23.05
CA LEU A 483 -6.09 -7.53 22.11
C LEU A 483 -4.99 -7.72 21.05
N ILE A 484 -3.78 -8.10 21.47
CA ILE A 484 -2.64 -8.36 20.58
C ILE A 484 -2.87 -9.62 19.72
N GLY A 485 -3.63 -10.59 20.23
CA GLY A 485 -4.02 -11.81 19.52
C GLY A 485 -2.99 -12.94 19.56
N PHE A 486 -2.29 -13.12 20.68
CA PHE A 486 -1.33 -14.22 20.83
C PHE A 486 -2.07 -15.58 20.70
N PRO A 487 -1.63 -16.51 19.83
CA PRO A 487 -2.31 -17.79 19.63
C PRO A 487 -2.36 -18.69 20.87
N ILE A 488 -1.33 -18.62 21.73
CA ILE A 488 -1.23 -19.41 22.97
C ILE A 488 -0.85 -18.47 24.12
N VAL A 489 -1.62 -18.52 25.20
CA VAL A 489 -1.38 -17.78 26.45
C VAL A 489 -1.16 -18.80 27.58
N ILE A 490 0.00 -18.75 28.24
CA ILE A 490 0.36 -19.62 29.37
C ILE A 490 0.33 -18.80 30.65
N VAL A 491 -0.59 -19.11 31.57
CA VAL A 491 -0.73 -18.40 32.85
C VAL A 491 -0.05 -19.20 33.97
N VAL A 492 0.99 -18.62 34.56
CA VAL A 492 1.74 -19.23 35.67
C VAL A 492 1.06 -18.87 36.99
N GLY A 493 0.01 -19.64 37.29
CA GLY A 493 -0.87 -19.48 38.46
C GLY A 493 -0.42 -20.26 39.70
N LYS A 494 -1.23 -20.18 40.77
CA LYS A 494 -0.95 -20.85 42.06
C LYS A 494 -0.74 -22.37 41.92
N ALA A 495 -1.40 -23.01 40.95
CA ALA A 495 -1.28 -24.45 40.68
C ALA A 495 0.17 -24.91 40.46
N TRP A 496 1.03 -24.04 39.93
CA TRP A 496 2.46 -24.31 39.78
C TRP A 496 3.15 -24.70 41.10
N LYS A 497 2.77 -24.05 42.22
CA LYS A 497 3.40 -24.31 43.54
C LYS A 497 2.88 -25.58 44.22
N THR A 498 1.77 -26.16 43.74
CA THR A 498 1.19 -27.41 44.28
C THR A 498 1.52 -28.61 43.38
N ASN A 499 1.32 -28.47 42.07
CA ASN A 499 1.28 -29.56 41.10
C ASN A 499 2.32 -29.42 39.97
N GLN A 500 3.06 -28.31 39.91
CA GLN A 500 3.85 -27.90 38.72
C GLN A 500 2.99 -27.74 37.45
N GLU A 501 1.75 -27.28 37.60
CA GLU A 501 0.79 -27.08 36.50
C GLU A 501 0.72 -25.62 36.05
N VAL A 502 0.53 -25.41 34.74
CA VAL A 502 0.24 -24.11 34.12
C VAL A 502 -1.08 -24.18 33.36
N GLU A 503 -1.81 -23.07 33.34
CA GLU A 503 -3.04 -22.95 32.55
C GLU A 503 -2.67 -22.50 31.13
N VAL A 504 -2.95 -23.33 30.12
CA VAL A 504 -2.73 -22.99 28.71
C VAL A 504 -4.05 -22.68 28.03
N GLN A 505 -4.22 -21.43 27.59
CA GLN A 505 -5.36 -20.93 26.83
C GLN A 505 -4.96 -20.83 25.36
N CYS A 506 -5.72 -21.48 24.46
CA CYS A 506 -5.46 -21.50 23.02
C CYS A 506 -6.50 -20.65 22.29
N ARG A 507 -6.09 -19.57 21.63
CA ARG A 507 -7.02 -18.51 21.16
C ARG A 507 -7.91 -18.91 19.97
N GLN A 508 -7.72 -20.12 19.45
CA GLN A 508 -8.47 -20.75 18.35
C GLN A 508 -9.06 -22.12 18.73
N LEU A 509 -9.02 -22.51 20.01
CA LEU A 509 -9.58 -23.76 20.55
C LEU A 509 -10.24 -23.47 21.90
N ASP A 510 -11.55 -23.73 22.04
CA ASP A 510 -12.32 -23.45 23.27
C ASP A 510 -11.99 -24.42 24.46
N ALA A 511 -10.76 -24.93 24.52
CA ALA A 511 -10.30 -25.96 25.45
C ALA A 511 -9.02 -25.54 26.18
N THR A 512 -9.16 -25.03 27.40
CA THR A 512 -8.04 -24.82 28.33
C THR A 512 -7.37 -26.15 28.67
N THR A 513 -6.06 -26.25 28.50
CA THR A 513 -5.30 -27.52 28.65
C THR A 513 -4.05 -27.29 29.54
N THR A 514 -3.47 -28.37 30.10
CA THR A 514 -2.45 -28.31 31.18
C THR A 514 -1.34 -29.33 30.94
N GLU A 515 -0.11 -28.91 30.60
CA GLU A 515 1.03 -29.80 30.25
C GLU A 515 2.40 -29.35 30.83
N ASN A 516 3.49 -30.13 30.64
CA ASN A 516 4.66 -30.11 31.55
C ASN A 516 6.05 -30.52 30.94
N LYS A 517 7.13 -29.80 31.34
CA LYS A 517 8.60 -30.13 31.37
C LYS A 517 9.49 -30.19 30.09
N MET A 518 10.70 -29.60 30.23
CA MET A 518 11.78 -29.38 29.22
C MET A 518 13.19 -29.12 29.91
N ALA A 519 14.35 -28.94 29.21
CA ALA A 519 15.71 -28.64 29.81
C ALA A 519 16.82 -28.07 28.82
N SER A 520 17.91 -27.39 29.30
CA SER A 520 18.92 -26.56 28.51
C SER A 520 20.37 -26.46 29.10
N PRO A 521 21.48 -26.16 28.32
CA PRO A 521 22.43 -25.04 28.69
C PRO A 521 23.45 -24.40 27.64
N ALA A 522 23.74 -23.07 27.80
CA ALA A 522 25.02 -22.25 27.74
C ALA A 522 26.05 -22.13 26.53
N SER A 523 26.88 -21.04 26.51
CA SER A 523 27.86 -20.62 25.43
C SER A 523 29.00 -19.59 25.84
N ALA A 524 30.00 -19.22 24.97
CA ALA A 524 31.06 -18.17 25.19
C ALA A 524 31.86 -17.64 23.93
N SER A 525 32.59 -16.47 24.00
CA SER A 525 33.55 -15.85 23.00
C SER A 525 34.38 -14.65 23.63
N GLY A 526 35.32 -13.84 23.07
CA GLY A 526 36.02 -13.58 21.75
C GLY A 526 36.98 -12.31 21.80
N GLY A 527 37.79 -11.92 20.77
CA GLY A 527 38.69 -10.69 20.81
C GLY A 527 39.62 -10.29 19.60
N ALA A 528 40.23 -9.06 19.57
CA ALA A 528 41.03 -8.45 18.43
C ALA A 528 42.04 -7.25 18.78
N PRO A 529 42.92 -6.69 17.86
CA PRO A 529 44.13 -5.83 18.16
C PRO A 529 44.40 -4.45 17.37
N PRO A 530 45.53 -3.67 17.57
CA PRO A 530 45.81 -2.27 17.03
C PRO A 530 47.26 -1.89 16.45
N GLY A 531 47.52 -0.63 15.93
CA GLY A 531 48.89 -0.06 15.55
C GLY A 531 48.98 1.35 14.83
N SER A 532 50.16 2.05 14.71
CA SER A 532 50.36 3.45 14.11
C SER A 532 51.79 3.85 13.57
N ILE A 533 52.01 5.06 12.95
CA ILE A 533 53.20 5.49 12.09
C ILE A 533 53.61 7.02 12.17
N ASP A 534 54.84 7.43 11.76
CA ASP A 534 55.47 8.80 11.69
C ASP A 534 55.38 9.54 10.30
N VAL A 535 55.75 10.85 10.23
CA VAL A 535 55.48 11.81 9.13
C VAL A 535 56.72 12.44 8.45
N ASN A 536 57.84 12.71 9.14
CA ASN A 536 58.96 13.49 8.55
C ASN A 536 59.68 12.79 7.38
N THR A 537 59.55 11.46 7.31
CA THR A 537 60.14 10.57 6.31
C THR A 537 59.47 10.67 4.92
N LEU A 538 58.43 11.49 4.76
CA LEU A 538 57.56 11.48 3.58
C LEU A 538 57.97 12.47 2.49
N SER A 539 57.75 12.04 1.24
CA SER A 539 58.01 12.81 0.02
C SER A 539 56.92 13.85 -0.28
N VAL A 540 57.23 14.86 -1.11
CA VAL A 540 56.28 15.92 -1.50
C VAL A 540 54.94 15.38 -2.07
N PRO A 541 54.90 14.34 -2.93
CA PRO A 541 53.64 13.74 -3.37
C PRO A 541 52.85 13.06 -2.23
N GLN A 542 53.52 12.37 -1.30
CA GLN A 542 52.89 11.74 -0.14
C GLN A 542 52.31 12.80 0.81
N LEU A 543 53.03 13.91 1.04
CA LEU A 543 52.58 15.03 1.85
C LEU A 543 51.35 15.73 1.23
N ARG A 544 51.30 15.94 -0.10
CA ARG A 544 50.10 16.46 -0.79
C ARG A 544 48.89 15.51 -0.68
N ASN A 545 49.12 14.21 -0.76
CA ASN A 545 48.06 13.20 -0.57
C ASN A 545 47.53 13.25 0.87
N LEU A 546 48.42 13.28 1.87
CA LEU A 546 48.05 13.44 3.28
C LEU A 546 47.34 14.77 3.57
N GLN A 547 47.77 15.89 2.97
CA GLN A 547 47.10 17.19 3.08
C GLN A 547 45.66 17.07 2.56
N THR A 548 45.48 16.57 1.33
CA THR A 548 44.15 16.39 0.70
C THR A 548 43.24 15.50 1.55
N ARG A 549 43.79 14.39 2.06
CA ARG A 549 43.09 13.46 2.95
C ARG A 549 42.70 14.12 4.27
N LEU A 550 43.63 14.80 4.95
CA LEU A 550 43.37 15.46 6.23
C LEU A 550 42.38 16.61 6.10
N SER A 551 42.42 17.39 5.01
CA SER A 551 41.41 18.43 4.73
C SER A 551 40.02 17.83 4.56
N SER A 552 39.89 16.72 3.82
CA SER A 552 38.60 16.03 3.65
C SER A 552 38.11 15.39 4.96
N GLU A 553 38.99 14.78 5.74
CA GLU A 553 38.67 14.29 7.10
C GLU A 553 38.26 15.44 8.03
N LEU A 554 38.91 16.61 7.95
CA LEU A 554 38.57 17.79 8.77
C LEU A 554 37.19 18.36 8.38
N GLU A 555 36.88 18.45 7.09
CA GLU A 555 35.55 18.85 6.60
C GLU A 555 34.47 17.88 7.10
N HIS A 556 34.71 16.57 7.03
CA HIS A 556 33.79 15.55 7.50
C HIS A 556 33.56 15.63 9.02
N LEU A 557 34.62 15.81 9.80
CA LEU A 557 34.55 15.93 11.26
C LEU A 557 33.86 17.24 11.68
N THR A 558 34.09 18.34 10.96
CA THR A 558 33.42 19.63 11.20
C THR A 558 31.91 19.53 10.92
N ASN A 559 31.52 18.90 9.80
CA ASN A 559 30.11 18.60 9.51
C ASN A 559 29.48 17.66 10.55
N SER A 560 30.26 16.75 11.15
CA SER A 560 29.80 15.83 12.19
C SER A 560 29.61 16.55 13.53
N HIS A 561 30.51 17.47 13.89
CA HIS A 561 30.39 18.32 15.07
C HIS A 561 29.10 19.16 15.03
N ALA A 562 28.83 19.84 13.90
CA ALA A 562 27.61 20.62 13.70
C ALA A 562 26.32 19.76 13.87
N LYS A 563 26.32 18.53 13.35
CA LYS A 563 25.20 17.58 13.54
C LYS A 563 25.02 17.17 14.99
N LEU A 564 26.10 16.82 15.69
CA LEU A 564 26.07 16.44 17.12
C LEU A 564 25.60 17.62 18.00
N ARG A 565 26.01 18.85 17.69
CA ARG A 565 25.56 20.06 18.39
C ARG A 565 24.08 20.35 18.17
N SER A 566 23.57 20.14 16.95
CA SER A 566 22.12 20.21 16.67
C SER A 566 21.32 19.14 17.43
N ALA A 567 21.82 17.90 17.49
CA ALA A 567 21.20 16.84 18.29
C ALA A 567 21.21 17.17 19.78
N GLN A 568 22.31 17.74 20.31
CA GLN A 568 22.40 18.15 21.71
C GLN A 568 21.37 19.23 22.06
N SER A 569 21.08 20.18 21.15
CA SER A 569 20.00 21.16 21.34
C SER A 569 18.65 20.47 21.46
N LYS A 570 18.31 19.56 20.53
CA LYS A 570 17.02 18.84 20.54
C LYS A 570 16.78 18.09 21.86
N PHE A 571 17.79 17.42 22.41
CA PHE A 571 17.66 16.75 23.70
C PHE A 571 17.49 17.74 24.87
N LYS A 572 18.14 18.92 24.84
CA LYS A 572 17.89 20.01 25.81
C LYS A 572 16.47 20.57 25.68
N ASP A 573 15.95 20.70 24.47
CA ASP A 573 14.54 21.07 24.22
C ASP A 573 13.57 20.01 24.76
N CYS A 574 13.84 18.70 24.58
CA CYS A 574 13.03 17.62 25.17
C CYS A 574 12.97 17.68 26.70
N VAL A 575 14.09 17.98 27.37
CA VAL A 575 14.11 18.18 28.84
C VAL A 575 13.24 19.37 29.24
N ARG A 576 13.32 20.50 28.51
CA ARG A 576 12.44 21.66 28.74
C ARG A 576 10.96 21.32 28.54
N THR A 577 10.61 20.59 27.48
CA THR A 577 9.22 20.17 27.22
C THR A 577 8.64 19.27 28.31
N ILE A 578 9.43 18.37 28.90
CA ILE A 578 9.00 17.59 30.07
C ILE A 578 8.81 18.54 31.27
N GLY A 579 9.83 19.35 31.58
CA GLY A 579 9.85 20.27 32.73
C GLY A 579 8.65 21.22 32.75
N ASP A 580 8.51 22.02 31.69
CA ASP A 580 7.51 23.09 31.59
C ASP A 580 6.13 22.56 31.15
N GLY A 581 6.11 21.62 30.19
CA GLY A 581 4.88 21.16 29.53
C GLY A 581 4.16 20.01 30.23
N VAL A 582 4.90 19.09 30.86
CA VAL A 582 4.31 17.91 31.55
C VAL A 582 4.29 18.12 33.06
N THR A 583 5.39 18.59 33.66
CA THR A 583 5.56 18.78 35.12
C THR A 583 5.43 20.23 35.60
N GLY A 584 4.93 21.15 34.76
CA GLY A 584 4.87 22.59 35.04
C GLY A 584 4.13 22.96 36.35
N ARG A 585 4.56 24.09 36.96
CA ARG A 585 4.11 24.54 38.29
C ARG A 585 2.58 24.70 38.39
N LYS A 586 2.02 24.26 39.52
CA LYS A 586 0.60 24.44 39.89
C LYS A 586 0.18 25.91 40.01
N ASP A 587 1.14 26.81 40.21
CA ASP A 587 0.91 28.18 40.67
C ASP A 587 1.02 29.24 39.55
N ALA A 588 1.11 28.81 38.28
CA ALA A 588 1.14 29.73 37.13
C ALA A 588 -0.28 30.15 36.72
N PRO A 589 -0.54 31.41 36.31
CA PRO A 589 -1.85 31.83 35.84
C PRO A 589 -2.29 31.05 34.60
N GLY A 590 -3.27 30.15 34.77
CA GLY A 590 -3.71 29.22 33.73
C GLY A 590 -3.37 27.74 33.99
N ALA A 591 -2.60 27.40 35.04
CA ALA A 591 -2.27 26.01 35.42
C ALA A 591 -3.45 25.21 36.04
N GLY A 592 -4.69 25.58 35.71
CA GLY A 592 -5.92 24.95 36.18
C GLY A 592 -6.44 23.88 35.22
N GLY A 593 -5.90 22.67 35.32
CA GLY A 593 -6.41 21.47 34.64
C GLY A 593 -5.47 20.86 33.60
N ASP A 594 -5.92 19.79 32.95
CA ASP A 594 -5.11 18.91 32.09
C ASP A 594 -4.76 19.52 30.72
N ASN A 595 -5.21 20.75 30.48
CA ASN A 595 -5.23 21.39 29.17
C ASN A 595 -3.81 21.78 28.73
N ILE A 596 -3.33 21.14 27.65
CA ILE A 596 -2.06 21.43 26.98
C ILE A 596 -2.30 21.94 25.56
N LEU A 597 -1.39 22.76 25.04
CA LEU A 597 -1.34 23.08 23.62
C LEU A 597 -0.60 21.98 22.86
N VAL A 598 -1.35 21.09 22.21
CA VAL A 598 -0.83 20.03 21.34
C VAL A 598 -0.46 20.63 19.98
N PRO A 599 0.80 20.54 19.53
CA PRO A 599 1.16 20.96 18.17
C PRO A 599 0.58 19.98 17.14
N LEU A 600 -0.19 20.51 16.17
CA LEU A 600 -0.54 19.80 14.93
C LEU A 600 0.50 20.05 13.84
N THR A 601 1.15 21.22 13.86
CA THR A 601 2.28 21.57 13.00
C THR A 601 3.30 22.38 13.81
N SER A 602 4.40 22.82 13.17
CA SER A 602 5.36 23.75 13.77
C SER A 602 4.78 25.15 14.07
N SER A 603 3.59 25.48 13.56
CA SER A 603 2.93 26.79 13.69
C SER A 603 1.47 26.73 14.16
N LEU A 604 0.85 25.55 14.18
CA LEU A 604 -0.54 25.34 14.59
C LEU A 604 -0.62 24.47 15.85
N TYR A 605 -1.30 24.98 16.88
CA TYR A 605 -1.51 24.31 18.15
C TYR A 605 -3.00 24.24 18.48
N VAL A 606 -3.47 23.11 19.02
CA VAL A 606 -4.84 22.92 19.51
C VAL A 606 -4.85 22.62 21.00
N LYS A 607 -5.94 22.95 21.69
CA LYS A 607 -6.11 22.60 23.11
C LYS A 607 -6.50 21.12 23.20
N GLY A 608 -5.62 20.30 23.78
CA GLY A 608 -5.89 18.91 24.14
C GLY A 608 -5.73 18.70 25.66
N LYS A 609 -5.95 17.47 26.14
CA LYS A 609 -5.73 17.11 27.55
C LYS A 609 -4.68 16.00 27.68
N LEU A 610 -3.85 16.08 28.72
CA LEU A 610 -2.94 14.98 29.10
C LEU A 610 -3.69 13.94 29.94
N ALA A 611 -3.80 12.71 29.44
CA ALA A 611 -4.41 11.59 30.16
C ALA A 611 -3.49 10.95 31.21
N ASP A 612 -2.16 11.06 31.03
CA ASP A 612 -1.13 10.66 31.99
C ASP A 612 -0.08 11.79 32.04
N ARG A 613 0.45 12.05 33.25
CA ARG A 613 1.52 13.04 33.52
C ARG A 613 2.71 12.42 34.27
N GLU A 614 2.59 11.18 34.74
CA GLU A 614 3.70 10.44 35.33
C GLU A 614 4.64 9.90 34.26
N LYS A 615 4.15 9.70 33.03
CA LYS A 615 4.88 9.03 31.95
C LYS A 615 4.93 9.81 30.63
N VAL A 616 5.96 9.52 29.85
CA VAL A 616 6.18 10.05 28.49
C VAL A 616 6.81 8.98 27.60
N ILE A 617 6.55 9.08 26.29
CA ILE A 617 7.25 8.28 25.27
C ILE A 617 8.57 8.98 24.92
N VAL A 618 9.66 8.22 24.96
CA VAL A 618 11.03 8.68 24.69
C VAL A 618 11.54 8.03 23.42
N ASP A 619 11.96 8.84 22.44
CA ASP A 619 12.75 8.36 21.29
C ASP A 619 14.17 8.05 21.77
N VAL A 620 14.63 6.81 21.56
CA VAL A 620 16.00 6.39 21.94
C VAL A 620 16.93 6.27 20.73
N GLY A 621 16.45 6.62 19.54
CA GLY A 621 17.17 6.52 18.26
C GLY A 621 16.82 5.27 17.45
N THR A 622 17.24 5.27 16.18
CA THR A 622 17.08 4.13 15.24
C THR A 622 15.65 3.58 15.09
N GLY A 623 14.63 4.41 15.33
CA GLY A 623 13.21 4.03 15.24
C GLY A 623 12.61 3.40 16.51
N PHE A 624 13.37 3.32 17.60
CA PHE A 624 12.92 2.74 18.85
C PHE A 624 12.33 3.81 19.80
N TYR A 625 11.12 3.54 20.28
CA TYR A 625 10.41 4.36 21.26
C TYR A 625 10.23 3.58 22.56
N VAL A 626 10.44 4.23 23.71
CA VAL A 626 10.37 3.59 25.03
C VAL A 626 9.53 4.45 25.98
N GLU A 627 8.52 3.86 26.62
CA GLU A 627 7.77 4.49 27.70
C GLU A 627 8.69 4.64 28.94
N LYS A 628 8.76 5.84 29.51
CA LYS A 628 9.50 6.12 30.75
C LYS A 628 8.67 7.03 31.65
N THR A 629 8.87 6.95 32.97
CA THR A 629 8.36 8.00 33.86
C THR A 629 9.05 9.32 33.54
N THR A 630 8.41 10.47 33.78
CA THR A 630 8.96 11.82 33.53
C THR A 630 10.33 12.01 34.18
N ALA A 631 10.54 11.48 35.39
CA ALA A 631 11.85 11.41 36.04
C ALA A 631 12.89 10.61 35.24
N LYS A 632 12.58 9.35 34.85
CA LYS A 632 13.50 8.49 34.07
C LYS A 632 13.72 8.98 32.63
N ALA A 633 12.77 9.71 32.07
CA ALA A 633 12.91 10.38 30.78
C ALA A 633 13.85 11.59 30.87
N THR A 634 13.71 12.39 31.92
CA THR A 634 14.60 13.52 32.22
C THR A 634 16.03 13.04 32.51
N GLU A 635 16.18 11.97 33.29
CA GLU A 635 17.46 11.28 33.53
C GLU A 635 18.09 10.79 32.22
N PHE A 636 17.32 10.08 31.37
CA PHE A 636 17.79 9.59 30.07
C PHE A 636 18.25 10.73 29.13
N TYR A 637 17.46 11.79 28.99
CA TYR A 637 17.85 12.90 28.12
C TYR A 637 19.03 13.71 28.69
N ASN A 638 19.12 13.89 30.01
CA ASN A 638 20.30 14.50 30.63
C ASN A 638 21.57 13.64 30.45
N ALA A 639 21.45 12.32 30.55
CA ALA A 639 22.55 11.40 30.20
C ALA A 639 22.95 11.56 28.72
N LYS A 640 22.00 11.59 27.78
CA LYS A 640 22.30 11.80 26.35
C LYS A 640 22.90 13.17 26.05
N VAL A 641 22.48 14.22 26.75
CA VAL A 641 23.09 15.56 26.65
C VAL A 641 24.55 15.53 27.12
N LYS A 642 24.85 14.81 28.21
CA LYS A 642 26.20 14.63 28.76
C LYS A 642 27.08 13.74 27.88
N ASP A 643 26.55 12.63 27.35
CA ASP A 643 27.21 11.78 26.36
C ASP A 643 27.63 12.60 25.13
N LEU A 644 26.72 13.44 24.62
CA LEU A 644 27.00 14.33 23.49
C LEU A 644 27.99 15.44 23.86
N GLU A 645 27.98 15.94 25.09
CA GLU A 645 28.93 16.96 25.56
C GLU A 645 30.36 16.40 25.63
N ALA A 646 30.52 15.17 26.12
CA ALA A 646 31.80 14.45 26.08
C ALA A 646 32.25 14.18 24.64
N ASN A 647 31.38 13.62 23.79
CA ASN A 647 31.68 13.34 22.39
C ASN A 647 32.04 14.61 21.59
N LEU A 648 31.35 15.74 21.84
CA LEU A 648 31.69 17.04 21.24
C LEU A 648 33.06 17.53 21.73
N THR A 649 33.35 17.42 23.03
CA THR A 649 34.64 17.82 23.61
C THR A 649 35.80 16.99 23.05
N ASP A 650 35.62 15.68 22.86
CA ASP A 650 36.65 14.81 22.27
C ASP A 650 36.77 15.01 20.75
N LEU A 651 35.66 15.26 20.04
CA LEU A 651 35.68 15.65 18.64
C LEU A 651 36.36 17.01 18.42
N GLU A 652 36.22 17.95 19.36
CA GLU A 652 36.94 19.23 19.36
C GLU A 652 38.45 19.03 19.54
N LYS A 653 38.89 18.15 20.45
CA LYS A 653 40.31 17.75 20.57
C LYS A 653 40.84 17.12 19.27
N ILE A 654 40.05 16.23 18.64
CA ILE A 654 40.42 15.57 17.38
C ILE A 654 40.50 16.58 16.22
N LEU A 655 39.56 17.54 16.16
CA LEU A 655 39.57 18.62 15.18
C LEU A 655 40.77 19.56 15.38
N GLN A 656 41.07 19.96 16.63
CA GLN A 656 42.25 20.76 16.95
C GLN A 656 43.55 20.02 16.58
N GLY A 657 43.65 18.72 16.93
CA GLY A 657 44.80 17.88 16.61
C GLY A 657 44.99 17.68 15.10
N LYS A 658 43.93 17.36 14.35
CA LYS A 658 43.99 17.22 12.89
C LYS A 658 44.24 18.54 12.17
N SER A 659 43.71 19.65 12.67
CA SER A 659 44.01 21.01 12.18
C SER A 659 45.48 21.38 12.41
N GLY A 660 46.02 21.04 13.59
CA GLY A 660 47.45 21.15 13.89
C GLY A 660 48.32 20.30 12.96
N ASN A 661 47.96 19.04 12.76
CA ASN A 661 48.68 18.13 11.85
C ASN A 661 48.62 18.60 10.39
N LEU A 662 47.46 19.10 9.93
CA LEU A 662 47.31 19.69 8.59
C LEU A 662 48.22 20.91 8.44
N ARG A 663 48.23 21.82 9.42
CA ARG A 663 49.14 22.98 9.43
C ARG A 663 50.61 22.58 9.43
N VAL A 664 51.02 21.58 10.21
CA VAL A 664 52.40 21.05 10.20
C VAL A 664 52.74 20.52 8.81
N ILE A 665 51.86 19.76 8.17
CA ILE A 665 52.06 19.25 6.81
C ILE A 665 52.12 20.40 5.79
N GLU A 666 51.33 21.45 5.94
CA GLU A 666 51.36 22.63 5.07
C GLU A 666 52.65 23.45 5.24
N ASP A 667 53.12 23.67 6.48
CA ASP A 667 54.39 24.33 6.76
C ASP A 667 55.59 23.49 6.25
N THR A 668 55.59 22.16 6.44
CA THR A 668 56.61 21.25 5.88
C THR A 668 56.56 21.20 4.35
N LEU A 669 55.38 21.14 3.75
CA LEU A 669 55.20 21.16 2.29
C LEU A 669 55.72 22.48 1.70
N ARG A 670 55.42 23.60 2.36
CA ARG A 670 55.91 24.93 1.99
C ARG A 670 57.44 25.00 2.08
N GLN A 671 58.04 24.48 3.14
CA GLN A 671 59.49 24.39 3.28
C GLN A 671 60.12 23.57 2.15
N LYS A 672 59.64 22.34 1.89
CA LYS A 672 60.18 21.47 0.81
C LYS A 672 60.01 22.04 -0.59
N VAL A 673 58.92 22.78 -0.84
CA VAL A 673 58.72 23.52 -2.11
C VAL A 673 59.67 24.71 -2.22
N MET A 674 59.91 25.45 -1.13
CA MET A 674 60.86 26.57 -1.11
C MET A 674 62.33 26.14 -1.16
N SER A 675 62.67 24.93 -0.70
CA SER A 675 64.03 24.36 -0.77
C SER A 675 64.36 23.67 -2.10
N GLY A 676 63.45 23.68 -3.08
CA GLY A 676 63.73 23.20 -4.44
C GLY A 676 63.53 21.69 -4.68
N GLU A 677 62.96 20.92 -3.75
CA GLU A 677 62.64 19.48 -3.98
C GLU A 677 61.53 19.24 -5.02
N ALA A 678 61.02 20.31 -5.65
CA ALA A 678 59.81 20.30 -6.48
C ALA A 678 60.06 20.07 -8.00
N VAL A 679 61.15 19.41 -8.40
CA VAL A 679 61.43 19.07 -9.81
C VAL A 679 61.93 17.63 -9.99
N PRO A 680 61.07 16.72 -10.49
CA PRO A 680 61.48 15.63 -11.36
C PRO A 680 61.47 16.14 -12.81
N THR A 681 62.63 16.16 -13.48
CA THR A 681 62.72 16.46 -14.92
C THR A 681 62.18 15.31 -15.76
N SER A 682 61.60 15.63 -16.91
CA SER A 682 61.13 14.67 -17.90
C SER A 682 62.28 14.00 -18.66
N ALA A 683 62.32 12.67 -18.65
CA ALA A 683 63.10 11.86 -19.59
C ALA A 683 62.45 10.47 -19.71
N GLY A 684 62.07 10.07 -20.93
CA GLY A 684 61.28 8.87 -21.23
C GLY A 684 60.03 9.22 -22.02
#